data_AF-A0A850YBQ9-F1
#
_entry.id   AF-A0A850YBQ9-F1
#
_cell.length_a   1.000
_cell.length_b   1.000
_cell.length_c   1.000
_cell.angle_alpha   90.00
_cell.angle_beta   90.00
_cell.angle_gamma   90.00
#
_symmetry.space_group_name_H-M   'P 1'
#
loop_
_entity.id
_entity.type
_entity.pdbx_description
1 polymer ?
#
loop_
_entity_poly.entity_id
_entity_poly.type
_entity_poly.pdbx_seq_one_letter_code
_entity_poly.pdbx_strand_id
1 'polypeptide(L)'
;ERVEYLFLIIFTVEAFLKVIAYGLLFHPNAYLRNGWNLLDFIIVVVGLFSAILEQATKADGGNSIGGKGAGFDVKALRAFRVLRPLRLVSGVPSLQVVLNSIIKAMVPLLHIALLVLFVIIIYAIIGLELFMGKMHKTCYHVQGGLIDTPAEDDPSPCAPQSAHGRQCQNGTECKAGWEGPKHGITNFDNFAFAMLTVFQCITMEGWTDVLYWMQDAMGYELPWVYFVSLVIFGSFFVLNLVLGVLSGEFSKEREKAKARGDFQKLREKQQLEEDLKGYLDWITQAEDIDPENEDEGMDEEKPRNMSMPTSETESVNTDNVPGADMEGENCGARLAHRISKSKFSRYWRRWNRFCRRKCRAAVKSNVFYWLVIFLVFLNTLTIASEHYNQPDWLTEVQDTANKVLLALFTAEMLLKMYSLGLQAYFVSLFNRFDCFIVCGGILETILVETKIMSPLGISVLRCVRLLRIFKITRYWNSLSNLVASLLNSVRSIASLLLLLFLFIIIFSLLGMQLFGGKFNFDEMQTRRSTFDNFPQSLLTVFQILTGEDWNSVMYDGIMAYGGPSFPGMLVCIYFIILFICGNYILLNVFLAIAVDNLADAESLTSAQKEEEEEKERKKLARTASPEKKQEMEKTAVEEETKEEKIELKSITADGESPPATKINVDDYQPNESEEKSPYPTSEAPAEEDEEEPEMPVGPRPRPMSELHLKEKAVPMPDASAFFIFSPNNRFRVHCHRIVNDNIFTNLILFFILLSSISLAAEDPVRHLSFRNQILGNADYVFTSIFTLEIILKMTAYGAFLHKGSFCRNYFNILDLLVVSVSLISFGIQSSAINVVKILRVLRVLRPLRAINRAKGLKHVVQCVFVAIRTIGNIVIVTTLLQFMFACIGVQLFKGKLYSCTDSSKQTEAECRGYYITYKDGEVSQPMIQPRSWENSKFDFDNVLTAMMALFTVSTFEGWPELLYRSIDSHMEDVGPIYNHRVEISIFFIIYIIIIAFFMMNIFVGFVIVTFQEQGENEYKNCELDKNQRQCVEYALKARPLRRYIPKNQYQYKVWYVVNSTYFEYLMFVLILLNTICLAMQHYGQSCMFKEAMNILNMLFTGLFTVEMVLKLIAFKPK
;
A
#
# COMPACT_ATOMS: atom_id res chain seq x y z
N GLU A 1 -20.49 22.70 31.03
CA GLU A 1 -21.50 22.11 31.94
C GLU A 1 -22.91 22.69 31.80
N ARG A 2 -23.20 24.00 32.02
CA ARG A 2 -24.60 24.50 31.93
C ARG A 2 -25.33 24.18 30.62
N VAL A 3 -24.63 24.28 29.48
CA VAL A 3 -25.18 23.92 28.14
C VAL A 3 -25.45 22.41 27.99
N GLU A 4 -24.78 21.55 28.77
CA GLU A 4 -25.03 20.09 28.75
C GLU A 4 -26.44 19.75 29.21
N TYR A 5 -26.94 20.45 30.22
CA TYR A 5 -28.31 20.28 30.70
C TYR A 5 -29.33 20.66 29.64
N LEU A 6 -29.07 21.69 28.83
CA LEU A 6 -29.93 22.07 27.71
C LEU A 6 -30.01 20.94 26.66
N PHE A 7 -28.86 20.41 26.22
CA PHE A 7 -28.83 19.27 25.30
C PHE A 7 -29.52 18.02 25.88
N LEU A 8 -29.28 17.70 27.14
CA LEU A 8 -29.91 16.56 27.81
C LEU A 8 -31.43 16.71 27.91
N ILE A 9 -31.94 17.91 28.22
CA ILE A 9 -33.39 18.21 28.22
C ILE A 9 -33.97 18.02 26.82
N ILE A 10 -33.34 18.59 25.79
CA ILE A 10 -33.79 18.45 24.39
C ILE A 10 -33.88 16.97 23.99
N PHE A 11 -32.84 16.17 24.26
CA PHE A 11 -32.82 14.75 23.92
C PHE A 11 -33.82 13.91 24.76
N THR A 12 -34.07 14.31 26.02
CA THR A 12 -35.09 13.66 26.86
C THR A 12 -36.49 13.92 26.32
N VAL A 13 -36.80 15.16 25.91
CA VAL A 13 -38.07 15.52 25.27
C VAL A 13 -38.23 14.80 23.94
N GLU A 14 -37.19 14.77 23.11
CA GLU A 14 -37.17 14.05 21.83
C GLU A 14 -37.47 12.54 22.00
N ALA A 15 -36.77 11.87 22.92
CA ALA A 15 -36.99 10.45 23.20
C ALA A 15 -38.39 10.19 23.77
N PHE A 16 -38.88 11.04 24.68
CA PHE A 16 -40.22 10.92 25.27
C PHE A 16 -41.33 11.07 24.21
N LEU A 17 -41.21 12.05 23.31
CA LEU A 17 -42.14 12.23 22.19
C LEU A 17 -42.14 11.03 21.23
N LYS A 18 -40.96 10.48 20.90
CA LYS A 18 -40.85 9.25 20.08
C LYS A 18 -41.47 8.03 20.78
N VAL A 19 -41.31 7.88 22.09
CA VAL A 19 -41.91 6.79 22.89
C VAL A 19 -43.45 6.91 22.91
N ILE A 20 -44.00 8.12 23.05
CA ILE A 20 -45.46 8.34 22.97
C ILE A 20 -45.98 8.01 21.56
N ALA A 21 -45.30 8.45 20.50
CA ALA A 21 -45.76 8.29 19.12
C ALA A 21 -45.70 6.84 18.61
N TYR A 22 -44.66 6.08 18.97
CA TYR A 22 -44.44 4.71 18.46
C TYR A 22 -44.81 3.60 19.46
N GLY A 23 -45.00 3.94 20.74
CA GLY A 23 -45.10 2.97 21.82
C GLY A 23 -43.74 2.35 22.21
N LEU A 24 -43.65 1.83 23.44
CA LEU A 24 -42.37 1.45 24.04
C LEU A 24 -41.81 0.10 23.54
N LEU A 25 -42.60 -0.98 23.61
CA LEU A 25 -42.14 -2.37 23.35
C LEU A 25 -43.11 -3.26 22.55
N PHE A 26 -44.42 -3.16 22.78
CA PHE A 26 -45.38 -4.17 22.33
C PHE A 26 -45.79 -4.07 20.85
N HIS A 27 -45.61 -2.93 20.19
CA HIS A 27 -45.89 -2.78 18.76
C HIS A 27 -44.71 -3.24 17.88
N PRO A 28 -44.97 -3.73 16.64
CA PRO A 28 -43.89 -4.13 15.73
C PRO A 28 -42.94 -2.98 15.38
N ASN A 29 -43.47 -1.76 15.29
CA ASN A 29 -42.74 -0.51 15.05
C ASN A 29 -42.40 0.25 16.35
N ALA A 30 -42.44 -0.42 17.51
CA ALA A 30 -42.16 0.22 18.80
C ALA A 30 -40.75 0.82 18.87
N TYR A 31 -40.61 1.91 19.63
CA TYR A 31 -39.40 2.71 19.71
C TYR A 31 -38.15 1.86 19.99
N LEU A 32 -38.18 1.00 21.02
CA LEU A 32 -37.02 0.20 21.43
C LEU A 32 -36.70 -1.01 20.52
N ARG A 33 -37.55 -1.35 19.54
CA ARG A 33 -37.25 -2.42 18.56
C ARG A 33 -36.27 -1.99 17.48
N ASN A 34 -36.16 -0.68 17.22
CA ASN A 34 -35.14 -0.15 16.32
C ASN A 34 -33.82 0.05 17.10
N GLY A 35 -32.75 -0.64 16.70
CA GLY A 35 -31.45 -0.57 17.37
C GLY A 35 -30.86 0.84 17.46
N TRP A 36 -31.16 1.73 16.50
CA TRP A 36 -30.73 3.13 16.54
C TRP A 36 -31.46 3.95 17.61
N ASN A 37 -32.77 3.71 17.76
CA ASN A 37 -33.57 4.32 18.83
C ASN A 37 -33.17 3.79 20.20
N LEU A 38 -32.81 2.51 20.31
CA LEU A 38 -32.28 1.91 21.54
C LEU A 38 -30.96 2.57 21.96
N LEU A 39 -30.05 2.84 21.00
CA LEU A 39 -28.80 3.58 21.24
C LEU A 39 -29.09 5.02 21.72
N ASP A 40 -29.98 5.75 21.02
CA ASP A 40 -30.43 7.08 21.44
C ASP A 40 -30.99 7.08 22.87
N PHE A 41 -31.81 6.09 23.21
CA PHE A 41 -32.41 5.93 24.54
C PHE A 41 -31.36 5.68 25.63
N ILE A 42 -30.38 4.80 25.37
CA ILE A 42 -29.28 4.51 26.29
C ILE A 42 -28.48 5.78 26.58
N ILE A 43 -28.16 6.59 25.56
CA ILE A 43 -27.44 7.86 25.71
C ILE A 43 -28.22 8.83 26.62
N VAL A 44 -29.55 8.94 26.44
CA VAL A 44 -30.41 9.78 27.29
C VAL A 44 -30.46 9.27 28.72
N VAL A 45 -30.66 7.97 28.93
CA VAL A 45 -30.75 7.36 30.27
C VAL A 45 -29.43 7.49 31.03
N VAL A 46 -28.28 7.20 30.41
CA VAL A 46 -26.96 7.36 31.04
C VAL A 46 -26.66 8.84 31.31
N GLY A 47 -27.07 9.73 30.41
CA GLY A 47 -26.96 11.19 30.61
C GLY A 47 -27.76 11.69 31.82
N LEU A 48 -29.02 11.26 31.95
CA LEU A 48 -29.89 11.56 33.10
C LEU A 48 -29.32 10.97 34.40
N PHE A 49 -28.88 9.71 34.38
CA PHE A 49 -28.27 9.07 35.53
C PHE A 49 -26.99 9.79 35.99
N SER A 50 -26.11 10.17 35.06
CA SER A 50 -24.91 10.97 35.36
C SER A 50 -25.28 12.32 35.97
N ALA A 51 -26.28 13.02 35.43
CA ALA A 51 -26.72 14.32 35.94
C ALA A 51 -27.33 14.22 37.35
N ILE A 52 -28.16 13.21 37.61
CA ILE A 52 -28.78 12.96 38.91
C ILE A 52 -27.72 12.60 39.95
N LEU A 53 -26.79 11.70 39.61
CA LEU A 53 -25.71 11.30 40.53
C LEU A 53 -24.79 12.49 40.84
N GLU A 54 -24.46 13.31 39.84
CA GLU A 54 -23.66 14.53 40.04
C GLU A 54 -24.38 15.54 40.95
N GLN A 55 -25.71 15.65 40.87
CA GLN A 55 -26.49 16.50 41.78
C GLN A 55 -26.59 15.90 43.19
N ALA A 56 -26.81 14.59 43.34
CA ALA A 56 -26.83 13.91 44.63
C ALA A 56 -25.49 14.06 45.38
N THR A 57 -24.37 13.80 44.70
CA THR A 57 -23.02 14.00 45.29
C THR A 57 -22.67 15.46 45.59
N LYS A 58 -23.36 16.43 45.00
CA LYS A 58 -23.24 17.87 45.33
C LYS A 58 -24.19 18.31 46.46
N ALA A 59 -25.23 17.54 46.75
CA ALA A 59 -26.20 17.82 47.81
C ALA A 59 -25.70 17.33 49.18
N ASP A 60 -24.97 16.21 49.25
CA ASP A 60 -24.28 15.73 50.47
C ASP A 60 -23.00 16.54 50.76
N GLY A 61 -23.21 17.84 51.02
CA GLY A 61 -22.17 18.79 51.37
C GLY A 61 -21.63 18.60 52.79
N GLY A 62 -20.68 17.67 52.94
CA GLY A 62 -19.75 17.64 54.08
C GLY A 62 -20.19 16.78 55.26
N ASN A 63 -19.64 15.57 55.35
CA ASN A 63 -19.37 14.94 56.65
C ASN A 63 -18.01 14.24 56.63
N SER A 64 -17.06 14.79 57.38
CA SER A 64 -15.70 14.26 57.53
C SER A 64 -15.68 13.09 58.52
N ILE A 65 -16.05 11.89 58.06
CA ILE A 65 -15.78 10.65 58.79
C ILE A 65 -14.96 9.73 57.87
N GLY A 66 -13.73 9.46 58.31
CA GLY A 66 -12.74 8.72 57.52
C GLY A 66 -13.10 7.26 57.34
N GLY A 67 -13.13 6.82 56.09
CA GLY A 67 -13.22 5.42 55.68
C GLY A 67 -13.12 5.34 54.16
N LYS A 68 -12.29 4.44 53.63
CA LYS A 68 -12.16 4.19 52.19
C LYS A 68 -13.40 3.43 51.66
N GLY A 69 -14.56 4.07 51.70
CA GLY A 69 -15.71 3.67 50.90
C GLY A 69 -15.46 4.03 49.44
N ALA A 70 -15.77 3.12 48.51
CA ALA A 70 -15.59 3.35 47.08
C ALA A 70 -16.56 4.42 46.58
N GLY A 71 -16.14 5.68 46.63
CA GLY A 71 -16.82 6.78 45.94
C GLY A 71 -16.80 6.50 44.44
N PHE A 72 -17.97 6.23 43.88
CA PHE A 72 -18.13 5.92 42.46
C PHE A 72 -17.58 7.08 41.64
N ASP A 73 -16.59 6.84 40.76
CA ASP A 73 -15.92 7.94 40.07
C ASP A 73 -16.83 8.58 39.02
N VAL A 74 -17.51 9.65 39.44
CA VAL A 74 -18.45 10.42 38.61
C VAL A 74 -17.74 10.99 37.36
N LYS A 75 -16.39 11.10 37.37
CA LYS A 75 -15.61 11.44 36.17
C LYS A 75 -15.70 10.35 35.09
N ALA A 76 -15.65 9.08 35.45
CA ALA A 76 -15.82 7.98 34.49
C ALA A 76 -17.20 8.02 33.80
N LEU A 77 -18.24 8.42 34.54
CA LEU A 77 -19.58 8.62 33.96
C LEU A 77 -19.66 9.81 32.98
N ARG A 78 -18.74 10.78 33.05
CA ARG A 78 -18.62 11.86 32.06
C ARG A 78 -18.12 11.34 30.71
N ALA A 79 -17.30 10.28 30.69
CA ALA A 79 -16.79 9.68 29.46
C ALA A 79 -17.92 9.17 28.54
N PHE A 80 -19.02 8.62 29.09
CA PHE A 80 -20.17 8.17 28.27
C PHE A 80 -20.85 9.28 27.46
N ARG A 81 -20.60 10.57 27.77
CA ARG A 81 -21.07 11.70 26.94
C ARG A 81 -20.44 11.66 25.54
N VAL A 82 -19.30 10.97 25.36
CA VAL A 82 -18.64 10.74 24.06
C VAL A 82 -19.41 9.83 23.10
N LEU A 83 -20.49 9.17 23.55
CA LEU A 83 -21.34 8.37 22.67
C LEU A 83 -22.32 9.25 21.86
N ARG A 84 -22.54 10.52 22.23
CA ARG A 84 -23.49 11.42 21.55
C ARG A 84 -23.21 11.64 20.04
N PRO A 85 -21.96 11.74 19.56
CA PRO A 85 -21.68 11.80 18.12
C PRO A 85 -22.19 10.58 17.33
N LEU A 86 -22.39 9.40 17.95
CA LEU A 86 -23.00 8.25 17.28
C LEU A 86 -24.45 8.51 16.85
N ARG A 87 -25.13 9.50 17.45
CA ARG A 87 -26.45 9.96 17.00
C ARG A 87 -26.43 10.59 15.59
N LEU A 88 -25.25 10.99 15.09
CA LEU A 88 -25.09 11.39 13.69
C LEU A 88 -25.35 10.20 12.75
N VAL A 89 -24.99 8.97 13.16
CA VAL A 89 -25.24 7.75 12.38
C VAL A 89 -26.73 7.39 12.40
N SER A 90 -27.44 7.58 13.51
CA SER A 90 -28.91 7.41 13.54
C SER A 90 -29.64 8.47 12.71
N GLY A 91 -29.07 9.67 12.54
CA GLY A 91 -29.61 10.75 11.70
C GLY A 91 -29.30 10.67 10.20
N VAL A 92 -28.20 10.03 9.77
CA VAL A 92 -27.74 10.03 8.37
C VAL A 92 -27.87 8.63 7.73
N PRO A 93 -28.85 8.40 6.83
CA PRO A 93 -29.13 7.06 6.29
C PRO A 93 -27.96 6.41 5.54
N SER A 94 -27.13 7.20 4.84
CA SER A 94 -25.95 6.67 4.13
C SER A 94 -24.91 6.07 5.08
N LEU A 95 -24.69 6.67 6.25
CA LEU A 95 -23.80 6.12 7.27
C LEU A 95 -24.33 4.80 7.85
N GLN A 96 -25.65 4.64 7.97
CA GLN A 96 -26.26 3.38 8.41
C GLN A 96 -26.02 2.25 7.41
N VAL A 97 -26.16 2.53 6.11
CA VAL A 97 -25.87 1.55 5.04
C VAL A 97 -24.39 1.13 5.10
N VAL A 98 -23.49 2.10 5.19
CA VAL A 98 -22.03 1.84 5.28
C VAL A 98 -21.67 1.02 6.52
N LEU A 99 -22.15 1.39 7.71
CA LEU A 99 -21.84 0.64 8.94
C LEU A 99 -22.39 -0.79 8.88
N ASN A 100 -23.61 -0.99 8.35
CA ASN A 100 -24.19 -2.32 8.17
C ASN A 100 -23.37 -3.19 7.20
N SER A 101 -22.77 -2.61 6.16
CA SER A 101 -21.84 -3.33 5.27
C SER A 101 -20.54 -3.73 6.00
N ILE A 102 -19.95 -2.82 6.78
CA ILE A 102 -18.75 -3.09 7.60
C ILE A 102 -19.01 -4.19 8.64
N ILE A 103 -20.17 -4.19 9.30
CA ILE A 103 -20.53 -5.23 10.27
C ILE A 103 -20.68 -6.60 9.58
N LYS A 104 -21.26 -6.65 8.37
CA LYS A 104 -21.36 -7.91 7.59
C LYS A 104 -20.00 -8.44 7.18
N ALA A 105 -19.07 -7.58 6.77
CA ALA A 105 -17.69 -7.96 6.43
C ALA A 105 -16.89 -8.51 7.64
N MET A 106 -17.28 -8.17 8.87
CA MET A 106 -16.60 -8.61 10.09
C MET A 106 -16.85 -10.09 10.41
N VAL A 107 -18.03 -10.63 10.05
CA VAL A 107 -18.43 -12.00 10.38
C VAL A 107 -17.44 -13.07 9.86
N PRO A 108 -17.05 -13.09 8.57
CA PRO A 108 -16.06 -14.07 8.07
C PRO A 108 -14.66 -13.89 8.66
N LEU A 109 -14.30 -12.68 9.11
CA LEU A 109 -13.03 -12.44 9.80
C LEU A 109 -12.97 -13.04 11.21
N LEU A 110 -14.10 -13.38 11.85
CA LEU A 110 -14.13 -13.93 13.21
C LEU A 110 -13.28 -15.21 13.32
N HIS A 111 -13.28 -16.05 12.30
CA HIS A 111 -12.44 -17.26 12.25
C HIS A 111 -10.94 -16.93 12.21
N ILE A 112 -10.55 -15.86 11.51
CA ILE A 112 -9.15 -15.41 11.47
C ILE A 112 -8.79 -14.76 12.81
N ALA A 113 -9.64 -13.90 13.37
CA ALA A 113 -9.41 -13.29 14.68
C ALA A 113 -9.23 -14.34 15.79
N LEU A 114 -9.97 -15.46 15.74
CA LEU A 114 -9.79 -16.59 16.64
C LEU A 114 -8.45 -17.32 16.42
N LEU A 115 -8.02 -17.50 15.16
CA LEU A 115 -6.68 -18.03 14.85
C LEU A 115 -5.56 -17.12 15.36
N VAL A 116 -5.68 -15.80 15.16
CA VAL A 116 -4.71 -14.79 15.65
C VAL A 116 -4.62 -14.82 17.17
N LEU A 117 -5.77 -14.84 17.86
CA LEU A 117 -5.81 -14.95 19.32
C LEU A 117 -5.13 -16.24 19.80
N PHE A 118 -5.34 -17.37 19.11
CA PHE A 118 -4.69 -18.63 19.45
C PHE A 118 -3.16 -18.59 19.23
N VAL A 119 -2.69 -17.97 18.14
CA VAL A 119 -1.25 -17.73 17.90
C VAL A 119 -0.65 -16.84 18.99
N ILE A 120 -1.32 -15.74 19.36
CA ILE A 120 -0.91 -14.86 20.47
C ILE A 120 -0.78 -15.66 21.77
N ILE A 121 -1.77 -16.49 22.12
CA ILE A 121 -1.75 -17.29 23.35
C ILE A 121 -0.58 -18.29 23.35
N ILE A 122 -0.33 -18.98 22.24
CA ILE A 122 0.80 -19.92 22.11
C ILE A 122 2.13 -19.20 22.32
N TYR A 123 2.38 -18.11 21.58
CA TYR A 123 3.64 -17.38 21.70
C TYR A 123 3.78 -16.71 23.08
N ALA A 124 2.71 -16.19 23.68
CA ALA A 124 2.74 -15.65 25.04
C ALA A 124 3.13 -16.70 26.10
N ILE A 125 2.62 -17.93 26.00
CA ILE A 125 3.00 -19.03 26.91
C ILE A 125 4.45 -19.48 26.66
N ILE A 126 4.88 -19.60 25.41
CA ILE A 126 6.26 -19.94 25.06
C ILE A 126 7.24 -18.85 25.56
N GLY A 127 6.90 -17.58 25.35
CA GLY A 127 7.70 -16.45 25.81
C GLY A 127 7.78 -16.37 27.35
N LEU A 128 6.66 -16.61 28.04
CA LEU A 128 6.61 -16.74 29.51
C LEU A 128 7.56 -17.83 30.00
N GLU A 129 7.46 -19.06 29.49
CA GLU A 129 8.32 -20.18 29.90
C GLU A 129 9.81 -19.96 29.59
N LEU A 130 10.15 -19.37 28.44
CA LEU A 130 11.54 -19.13 28.04
C LEU A 130 12.18 -17.93 28.75
N PHE A 131 11.42 -16.86 29.00
CA PHE A 131 11.95 -15.53 29.28
C PHE A 131 11.51 -14.89 30.62
N MET A 132 10.67 -15.57 31.41
CA MET A 132 10.27 -15.11 32.76
C MET A 132 11.48 -14.71 33.62
N GLY A 133 11.42 -13.50 34.17
CA GLY A 133 12.40 -12.95 35.11
C GLY A 133 13.78 -12.63 34.53
N LYS A 134 13.97 -12.70 33.20
CA LYS A 134 15.29 -12.46 32.58
C LYS A 134 15.68 -10.99 32.50
N MET A 135 14.70 -10.08 32.41
CA MET A 135 14.94 -8.66 32.15
C MET A 135 15.18 -7.79 33.41
N HIS A 136 15.15 -8.33 34.63
CA HIS A 136 15.27 -7.54 35.89
C HIS A 136 16.69 -7.15 36.31
N LYS A 137 17.67 -7.21 35.38
CA LYS A 137 19.07 -6.90 35.66
C LYS A 137 19.54 -5.76 34.79
N THR A 138 20.14 -4.74 35.38
CA THR A 138 20.81 -3.65 34.66
C THR A 138 22.13 -3.27 35.33
N CYS A 139 22.89 -2.38 34.70
CA CYS A 139 24.19 -1.94 35.17
C CYS A 139 24.05 -0.81 36.19
N TYR A 140 24.56 -1.00 37.40
CA TYR A 140 24.58 -0.01 38.48
C TYR A 140 26.02 0.45 38.76
N HIS A 141 26.20 1.68 39.26
CA HIS A 141 27.51 2.16 39.68
C HIS A 141 28.02 1.46 40.95
N VAL A 142 29.35 1.30 41.05
CA VAL A 142 29.99 0.52 42.13
C VAL A 142 30.39 1.41 43.34
N GLN A 143 30.33 2.73 43.23
CA GLN A 143 30.79 3.64 44.28
C GLN A 143 29.77 3.86 45.42
N GLY A 144 30.18 3.54 46.65
CA GLY A 144 29.79 4.36 47.80
C GLY A 144 28.54 3.98 48.61
N GLY A 145 27.86 2.88 48.32
CA GLY A 145 26.94 2.23 49.27
C GLY A 145 25.61 2.93 49.58
N LEU A 146 25.30 4.07 48.95
CA LEU A 146 23.98 4.70 48.95
C LEU A 146 23.67 5.20 47.53
N ILE A 147 22.43 4.98 47.09
CA ILE A 147 21.89 5.25 45.73
C ILE A 147 22.22 4.14 44.71
N ASP A 148 21.32 3.16 44.61
CA ASP A 148 21.24 2.22 43.49
C ASP A 148 20.57 2.89 42.27
N THR A 149 21.27 3.83 41.61
CA THR A 149 20.83 4.36 40.30
C THR A 149 21.41 3.55 39.14
N PRO A 150 20.63 3.31 38.07
CA PRO A 150 21.16 2.79 36.82
C PRO A 150 22.28 3.68 36.28
N ALA A 151 23.29 3.07 35.68
CA ALA A 151 24.44 3.81 35.14
C ALA A 151 24.13 4.52 33.82
N GLU A 152 23.19 3.98 33.04
CA GLU A 152 22.73 4.46 31.73
C GLU A 152 21.40 5.20 31.87
N ASP A 153 21.23 6.29 31.13
CA ASP A 153 20.02 7.14 31.16
C ASP A 153 18.78 6.40 30.59
N ASP A 154 18.98 5.61 29.53
CA ASP A 154 18.04 4.59 29.05
C ASP A 154 18.56 3.20 29.47
N PRO A 155 18.18 2.67 30.66
CA PRO A 155 18.69 1.40 31.14
C PRO A 155 18.24 0.23 30.25
N SER A 156 19.20 -0.62 29.91
CA SER A 156 18.98 -1.85 29.15
C SER A 156 19.41 -3.09 29.96
N PRO A 157 18.91 -4.30 29.62
CA PRO A 157 19.29 -5.50 30.33
C PRO A 157 20.80 -5.77 30.35
N CYS A 158 21.25 -6.53 31.35
CA CYS A 158 22.63 -7.04 31.41
C CYS A 158 22.68 -8.50 31.87
N ALA A 159 23.77 -9.15 31.48
CA ALA A 159 24.16 -10.47 31.95
C ALA A 159 25.38 -10.37 32.89
N PRO A 160 25.48 -11.23 33.92
CA PRO A 160 26.70 -11.35 34.71
C PRO A 160 27.85 -11.87 33.84
N GLN A 161 29.10 -11.59 34.21
CA GLN A 161 30.31 -11.91 33.43
C GLN A 161 30.47 -13.41 33.05
N SER A 162 29.77 -14.32 33.73
CA SER A 162 29.74 -15.76 33.44
C SER A 162 28.70 -16.19 32.39
N ALA A 163 27.92 -15.27 31.83
CA ALA A 163 26.83 -15.54 30.89
C ALA A 163 27.01 -14.82 29.55
N HIS A 164 26.30 -15.30 28.53
CA HIS A 164 26.51 -14.94 27.11
C HIS A 164 25.79 -13.64 26.63
N GLY A 165 25.25 -12.84 27.55
CA GLY A 165 24.57 -11.57 27.24
C GLY A 165 25.47 -10.33 27.37
N ARG A 166 24.85 -9.14 27.39
CA ARG A 166 25.53 -7.83 27.46
C ARG A 166 26.26 -7.67 28.80
N GLN A 167 27.56 -7.40 28.74
CA GLN A 167 28.38 -7.15 29.92
C GLN A 167 28.49 -5.66 30.22
N CYS A 168 28.37 -5.28 31.49
CA CYS A 168 28.52 -3.90 31.94
C CYS A 168 29.96 -3.38 31.79
N GLN A 169 30.11 -2.06 31.60
CA GLN A 169 31.43 -1.42 31.40
C GLN A 169 32.22 -1.29 32.71
N ASN A 170 33.54 -1.10 32.60
CA ASN A 170 34.43 -0.95 33.76
C ASN A 170 33.96 0.15 34.72
N GLY A 171 33.73 -0.20 35.99
CA GLY A 171 33.20 0.69 37.03
C GLY A 171 31.68 0.55 37.29
N THR A 172 31.01 -0.33 36.56
CA THR A 172 29.60 -0.69 36.76
C THR A 172 29.44 -2.20 36.98
N GLU A 173 28.44 -2.60 37.77
CA GLU A 173 28.15 -4.01 38.09
C GLU A 173 26.72 -4.37 37.66
N CYS A 174 26.55 -5.55 37.06
CA CYS A 174 25.25 -6.07 36.66
C CYS A 174 24.50 -6.63 37.89
N LYS A 175 23.53 -5.86 38.42
CA LYS A 175 22.74 -6.26 39.60
C LYS A 175 21.28 -6.49 39.23
N ALA A 176 20.62 -7.35 40.00
CA ALA A 176 19.17 -7.55 39.95
C ALA A 176 18.47 -6.52 40.86
N GLY A 177 17.26 -6.11 40.48
CA GLY A 177 16.48 -5.10 41.21
C GLY A 177 15.82 -4.05 40.32
N TRP A 178 16.04 -4.13 39.00
CA TRP A 178 15.42 -3.25 38.03
C TRP A 178 14.02 -3.76 37.64
N GLU A 179 13.05 -2.85 37.53
CA GLU A 179 11.66 -3.17 37.16
C GLU A 179 11.56 -3.77 35.75
N GLY A 180 12.46 -3.39 34.84
CA GLY A 180 12.56 -3.87 33.46
C GLY A 180 12.36 -2.76 32.43
N PRO A 181 12.50 -3.06 31.13
CA PRO A 181 12.41 -2.07 30.06
C PRO A 181 11.06 -1.32 30.05
N LYS A 182 11.12 -0.04 29.67
CA LYS A 182 9.95 0.87 29.61
C LYS A 182 9.10 0.82 30.90
N HIS A 183 9.74 1.07 32.05
CA HIS A 183 9.12 1.06 33.39
C HIS A 183 8.43 -0.28 33.74
N GLY A 184 9.07 -1.40 33.36
CA GLY A 184 8.54 -2.74 33.61
C GLY A 184 7.28 -3.11 32.83
N ILE A 185 6.88 -2.35 31.79
CA ILE A 185 5.68 -2.66 30.99
C ILE A 185 5.95 -3.79 29.98
N THR A 186 7.11 -3.77 29.31
CA THR A 186 7.49 -4.79 28.32
C THR A 186 8.32 -5.89 28.97
N ASN A 187 7.64 -6.94 29.43
CA ASN A 187 8.24 -8.09 30.08
C ASN A 187 7.50 -9.41 29.74
N PHE A 188 8.07 -10.54 30.19
CA PHE A 188 7.49 -11.89 30.07
C PHE A 188 7.25 -12.53 31.45
N ASP A 189 6.95 -11.72 32.47
CA ASP A 189 6.92 -12.16 33.87
C ASP A 189 5.56 -12.71 34.31
N ASN A 190 4.49 -12.37 33.59
CA ASN A 190 3.20 -13.03 33.69
C ASN A 190 2.53 -13.11 32.31
N PHE A 191 1.49 -13.94 32.19
CA PHE A 191 0.79 -14.15 30.93
C PHE A 191 0.19 -12.86 30.32
N ALA A 192 -0.23 -11.88 31.11
CA ALA A 192 -0.82 -10.64 30.59
C ALA A 192 0.23 -9.69 29.97
N PHE A 193 1.38 -9.51 30.63
CA PHE A 193 2.51 -8.75 30.05
C PHE A 193 3.11 -9.47 28.85
N ALA A 194 3.25 -10.80 28.92
CA ALA A 194 3.69 -11.61 27.78
C ALA A 194 2.72 -11.47 26.59
N MET A 195 1.40 -11.51 26.83
CA MET A 195 0.38 -11.31 25.80
C MET A 195 0.41 -9.90 25.20
N LEU A 196 0.61 -8.86 26.01
CA LEU A 196 0.74 -7.48 25.53
C LEU A 196 2.01 -7.29 24.69
N THR A 197 3.14 -7.82 25.15
CA THR A 197 4.44 -7.75 24.45
C THR A 197 4.40 -8.54 23.13
N VAL A 198 3.75 -9.70 23.11
CA VAL A 198 3.51 -10.49 21.88
C VAL A 198 2.57 -9.78 20.92
N PHE A 199 1.49 -9.16 21.42
CA PHE A 199 0.61 -8.33 20.60
C PHE A 199 1.39 -7.17 19.96
N GLN A 200 2.19 -6.44 20.75
CA GLN A 200 3.06 -5.38 20.26
C GLN A 200 3.98 -5.89 19.13
N CYS A 201 4.68 -7.00 19.34
CA CYS A 201 5.55 -7.60 18.32
C CYS A 201 4.80 -8.00 17.04
N ILE A 202 3.55 -8.47 17.14
CA ILE A 202 2.71 -8.83 15.99
C ILE A 202 2.27 -7.59 15.18
N THR A 203 2.08 -6.44 15.83
CA THR A 203 1.82 -5.17 15.12
C THR A 203 3.02 -4.64 14.33
N MET A 204 4.19 -5.27 14.44
CA MET A 204 5.48 -4.87 13.84
C MET A 204 6.07 -3.56 14.39
N GLU A 205 5.58 -3.06 15.53
CA GLU A 205 6.04 -1.82 16.18
C GLU A 205 6.91 -2.13 17.41
N GLY A 206 8.13 -1.57 17.49
CA GLY A 206 9.09 -1.78 18.58
C GLY A 206 9.52 -3.24 18.83
N TRP A 207 9.25 -4.16 17.90
CA TRP A 207 9.52 -5.60 18.08
C TRP A 207 11.03 -5.92 18.12
N THR A 208 11.83 -5.12 17.43
CA THR A 208 13.30 -5.20 17.43
C THR A 208 13.89 -4.84 18.79
N ASP A 209 13.28 -3.90 19.51
CA ASP A 209 13.76 -3.45 20.82
C ASP A 209 13.58 -4.58 21.85
N VAL A 210 12.41 -5.23 21.84
CA VAL A 210 12.14 -6.41 22.67
C VAL A 210 13.09 -7.56 22.33
N LEU A 211 13.41 -7.76 21.05
CA LEU A 211 14.43 -8.71 20.61
C LEU A 211 15.81 -8.34 21.17
N TYR A 212 16.26 -7.09 21.04
CA TYR A 212 17.58 -6.65 21.50
C TYR A 212 17.71 -6.70 23.03
N TRP A 213 16.69 -6.26 23.79
CA TRP A 213 16.64 -6.43 25.24
C TRP A 213 16.76 -7.92 25.64
N MET A 214 16.16 -8.84 24.87
CA MET A 214 16.34 -10.27 25.13
C MET A 214 17.76 -10.76 24.82
N GLN A 215 18.36 -10.31 23.71
CA GLN A 215 19.75 -10.65 23.38
C GLN A 215 20.73 -10.12 24.42
N ASP A 216 20.50 -8.92 24.97
CA ASP A 216 21.29 -8.35 26.05
C ASP A 216 21.15 -9.14 27.36
N ALA A 217 19.96 -9.68 27.65
CA ALA A 217 19.71 -10.46 28.86
C ALA A 217 20.29 -11.89 28.82
N MET A 218 20.25 -12.59 27.68
CA MET A 218 20.60 -14.02 27.60
C MET A 218 21.53 -14.44 26.45
N GLY A 219 21.93 -13.52 25.58
CA GLY A 219 22.77 -13.78 24.41
C GLY A 219 21.99 -13.92 23.11
N TYR A 220 22.70 -13.77 21.99
CA TYR A 220 22.09 -13.62 20.66
C TYR A 220 21.65 -14.93 19.98
N GLU A 221 22.06 -16.11 20.46
CA GLU A 221 21.97 -17.35 19.67
C GLU A 221 20.55 -17.92 19.46
N LEU A 222 19.65 -17.73 20.44
CA LEU A 222 18.30 -18.32 20.45
C LEU A 222 17.13 -17.32 20.34
N PRO A 223 17.15 -16.12 20.95
CA PRO A 223 15.99 -15.22 20.94
C PRO A 223 15.49 -14.85 19.54
N TRP A 224 16.39 -14.66 18.56
CA TRP A 224 16.00 -14.32 17.20
C TRP A 224 15.09 -15.37 16.55
N VAL A 225 15.23 -16.66 16.89
CA VAL A 225 14.37 -17.74 16.36
C VAL A 225 12.93 -17.53 16.80
N TYR A 226 12.71 -17.18 18.07
CA TYR A 226 11.40 -16.85 18.61
C TYR A 226 10.81 -15.60 17.94
N PHE A 227 11.53 -14.47 17.94
CA PHE A 227 10.97 -13.20 17.42
C PHE A 227 10.78 -13.20 15.89
N VAL A 228 11.70 -13.78 15.12
CA VAL A 228 11.56 -13.87 13.65
C VAL A 228 10.42 -14.81 13.26
N SER A 229 10.25 -15.96 13.93
CA SER A 229 9.09 -16.83 13.69
C SER A 229 7.76 -16.18 14.10
N LEU A 230 7.75 -15.44 15.21
CA LEU A 230 6.59 -14.64 15.64
C LEU A 230 6.16 -13.61 14.60
N VAL A 231 7.09 -12.85 14.02
CA VAL A 231 6.77 -11.87 12.96
C VAL A 231 6.27 -12.56 11.68
N ILE A 232 6.89 -13.67 11.27
CA ILE A 232 6.48 -14.43 10.07
C ILE A 232 5.07 -15.02 10.22
N PHE A 233 4.80 -15.76 11.30
CA PHE A 233 3.53 -16.47 11.49
C PHE A 233 2.44 -15.61 12.12
N GLY A 234 2.80 -14.71 13.04
CA GLY A 234 1.88 -13.86 13.77
C GLY A 234 1.51 -12.57 13.04
N SER A 235 2.40 -12.01 12.21
CA SER A 235 2.12 -10.79 11.44
C SER A 235 1.93 -11.06 9.95
N PHE A 236 2.97 -11.43 9.20
CA PHE A 236 2.88 -11.56 7.73
C PHE A 236 1.83 -12.58 7.26
N PHE A 237 1.81 -13.78 7.86
CA PHE A 237 0.82 -14.81 7.51
C PHE A 237 -0.61 -14.38 7.85
N VAL A 238 -0.80 -13.75 9.01
CA VAL A 238 -2.11 -13.22 9.46
C VAL A 238 -2.62 -12.12 8.55
N LEU A 239 -1.78 -11.13 8.22
CA LEU A 239 -2.12 -10.02 7.34
C LEU A 239 -2.54 -10.53 5.95
N ASN A 240 -1.82 -11.53 5.42
CA ASN A 240 -2.19 -12.20 4.17
C ASN A 240 -3.53 -12.94 4.24
N LEU A 241 -3.85 -13.61 5.36
CA LEU A 241 -5.16 -14.25 5.55
C LEU A 241 -6.30 -13.23 5.63
N VAL A 242 -6.12 -12.13 6.38
CA VAL A 242 -7.11 -11.05 6.50
C VAL A 242 -7.38 -10.40 5.16
N LEU A 243 -6.32 -10.04 4.41
CA LEU A 243 -6.43 -9.51 3.05
C LEU A 243 -7.11 -10.49 2.09
N GLY A 244 -6.75 -11.78 2.14
CA GLY A 244 -7.32 -12.81 1.28
C GLY A 244 -8.82 -13.03 1.52
N VAL A 245 -9.25 -13.12 2.78
CA VAL A 245 -10.67 -13.31 3.12
C VAL A 245 -11.49 -12.07 2.77
N LEU A 246 -11.02 -10.87 3.11
CA LEU A 246 -11.74 -9.65 2.75
C LEU A 246 -11.80 -9.45 1.22
N SER A 247 -10.70 -9.67 0.50
CA SER A 247 -10.69 -9.60 -0.98
C SER A 247 -11.72 -10.56 -1.60
N GLY A 248 -11.84 -11.77 -1.05
CA GLY A 248 -12.87 -12.74 -1.45
C GLY A 248 -14.30 -12.27 -1.18
N GLU A 249 -14.58 -11.65 -0.03
CA GLU A 249 -15.91 -11.12 0.29
C GLU A 249 -16.28 -9.88 -0.53
N PHE A 250 -15.33 -8.95 -0.72
CA PHE A 250 -15.53 -7.80 -1.60
C PHE A 250 -15.77 -8.23 -3.06
N SER A 251 -15.10 -9.29 -3.52
CA SER A 251 -15.34 -9.87 -4.84
C SER A 251 -16.75 -10.47 -4.97
N LYS A 252 -17.26 -11.17 -3.93
CA LYS A 252 -18.66 -11.67 -3.90
C LYS A 252 -19.68 -10.53 -3.92
N GLU A 253 -19.46 -9.43 -3.20
CA GLU A 253 -20.35 -8.27 -3.25
C GLU A 253 -20.27 -7.54 -4.62
N ARG A 254 -19.07 -7.46 -5.23
CA ARG A 254 -18.88 -6.95 -6.60
C ARG A 254 -19.66 -7.78 -7.63
N GLU A 255 -19.60 -9.11 -7.55
CA GLU A 255 -20.35 -10.00 -8.46
C GLU A 255 -21.87 -9.80 -8.31
N LYS A 256 -22.38 -9.66 -7.08
CA LYS A 256 -23.80 -9.32 -6.81
C LYS A 256 -24.18 -7.96 -7.39
N ALA A 257 -23.31 -6.95 -7.33
CA ALA A 257 -23.56 -5.64 -7.92
C ALA A 257 -23.53 -5.69 -9.46
N LYS A 258 -22.58 -6.42 -10.06
CA LYS A 258 -22.52 -6.66 -11.52
C LYS A 258 -23.79 -7.35 -12.02
N ALA A 259 -24.27 -8.37 -11.30
CA ALA A 259 -25.51 -9.09 -11.61
C ALA A 259 -26.80 -8.24 -11.50
N ARG A 260 -26.78 -7.09 -10.80
CA ARG A 260 -27.91 -6.14 -10.72
C ARG A 260 -27.96 -5.14 -11.89
N GLY A 261 -26.96 -5.15 -12.77
CA GLY A 261 -26.89 -4.24 -13.91
C GLY A 261 -26.42 -2.81 -13.58
N ASP A 262 -25.94 -2.55 -12.36
CA ASP A 262 -25.51 -1.20 -11.96
C ASP A 262 -24.27 -0.72 -12.75
N PHE A 263 -23.41 -1.65 -13.18
CA PHE A 263 -22.29 -1.36 -14.09
C PHE A 263 -22.77 -0.85 -15.46
N GLN A 264 -23.90 -1.37 -15.96
CA GLN A 264 -24.45 -0.95 -17.25
C GLN A 264 -25.00 0.48 -17.16
N LYS A 265 -25.70 0.84 -16.08
CA LYS A 265 -26.15 2.22 -15.82
C LYS A 265 -24.98 3.21 -15.71
N LEU A 266 -23.85 2.81 -15.12
CA LEU A 266 -22.66 3.65 -15.02
C LEU A 266 -22.04 3.90 -16.41
N ARG A 267 -21.91 2.85 -17.23
CA ARG A 267 -21.41 2.94 -18.61
C ARG A 267 -22.33 3.79 -19.49
N GLU A 268 -23.63 3.58 -19.43
CA GLU A 268 -24.65 4.40 -20.13
C GLU A 268 -24.53 5.89 -19.75
N LYS A 269 -24.33 6.20 -18.47
CA LYS A 269 -24.18 7.58 -18.00
C LYS A 269 -22.87 8.23 -18.49
N GLN A 270 -21.75 7.52 -18.45
CA GLN A 270 -20.46 8.02 -18.96
C GLN A 270 -20.56 8.29 -20.47
N GLN A 271 -21.13 7.34 -21.23
CA GLN A 271 -21.29 7.47 -22.67
C GLN A 271 -22.23 8.64 -23.04
N LEU A 272 -23.33 8.82 -22.30
CA LEU A 272 -24.21 9.98 -22.47
C LEU A 272 -23.50 11.31 -22.20
N GLU A 273 -22.57 11.37 -21.24
CA GLU A 273 -21.80 12.59 -20.94
C GLU A 273 -20.76 12.89 -22.04
N GLU A 274 -20.15 11.87 -22.63
CA GLU A 274 -19.27 12.01 -23.81
C GLU A 274 -20.06 12.42 -25.06
N ASP A 275 -21.20 11.77 -25.34
CA ASP A 275 -22.07 12.10 -26.46
C ASP A 275 -22.63 13.52 -26.34
N LEU A 276 -23.13 13.92 -25.16
CA LEU A 276 -23.61 15.28 -24.91
C LEU A 276 -22.53 16.34 -25.16
N LYS A 277 -21.29 16.05 -24.76
CA LYS A 277 -20.13 16.91 -25.01
C LYS A 277 -19.77 16.94 -26.50
N GLY A 278 -19.85 15.82 -27.20
CA GLY A 278 -19.68 15.73 -28.65
C GLY A 278 -20.73 16.54 -29.42
N TYR A 279 -22.00 16.44 -29.04
CA TYR A 279 -23.09 17.26 -29.59
C TYR A 279 -22.89 18.75 -29.30
N LEU A 280 -22.45 19.13 -28.10
CA LEU A 280 -22.16 20.52 -27.76
C LEU A 280 -20.97 21.08 -28.57
N ASP A 281 -19.92 20.27 -28.79
CA ASP A 281 -18.80 20.62 -29.68
C ASP A 281 -19.27 20.75 -31.15
N TRP A 282 -20.21 19.92 -31.62
CA TRP A 282 -20.79 20.07 -32.96
C TRP A 282 -21.67 21.31 -33.10
N ILE A 283 -22.52 21.61 -32.11
CA ILE A 283 -23.37 22.81 -32.08
C ILE A 283 -22.50 24.07 -32.09
N THR A 284 -21.51 24.16 -31.20
CA THR A 284 -20.59 25.32 -31.16
C THR A 284 -19.69 25.42 -32.39
N GLN A 285 -19.38 24.30 -33.06
CA GLN A 285 -18.70 24.31 -34.36
C GLN A 285 -19.61 24.78 -35.50
N ALA A 286 -20.91 24.42 -35.48
CA ALA A 286 -21.91 24.89 -36.44
C ALA A 286 -22.20 26.39 -36.30
N GLU A 287 -22.31 26.91 -35.08
CA GLU A 287 -22.47 28.35 -34.80
C GLU A 287 -21.29 29.21 -35.32
N ASP A 288 -20.08 28.64 -35.47
CA ASP A 288 -18.91 29.31 -36.06
C ASP A 288 -18.83 29.19 -37.60
N ILE A 289 -19.70 28.39 -38.23
CA ILE A 289 -19.81 28.24 -39.69
C ILE A 289 -20.94 29.15 -40.19
N ASP A 290 -20.51 30.26 -40.81
CA ASP A 290 -21.41 31.25 -41.39
C ASP A 290 -21.92 30.76 -42.77
N PRO A 291 -23.24 30.60 -43.00
CA PRO A 291 -23.78 30.18 -44.29
C PRO A 291 -23.63 31.27 -45.38
N GLU A 292 -23.39 32.54 -45.03
CA GLU A 292 -23.13 33.63 -46.01
C GLU A 292 -21.86 33.42 -46.88
N ASN A 293 -21.14 32.31 -46.71
CA ASN A 293 -19.86 32.06 -47.36
C ASN A 293 -19.94 31.13 -48.60
N GLU A 294 -21.14 30.72 -49.00
CA GLU A 294 -21.41 30.01 -50.28
C GLU A 294 -21.91 30.96 -51.40
N ASP A 295 -22.41 32.16 -51.08
CA ASP A 295 -22.93 33.15 -52.04
C ASP A 295 -21.86 33.93 -52.82
N GLU A 296 -20.56 33.77 -52.52
CA GLU A 296 -19.46 34.40 -53.30
C GLU A 296 -18.94 33.47 -54.45
N GLY A 297 -19.72 32.47 -54.87
CA GLY A 297 -19.26 31.41 -55.78
C GLY A 297 -20.24 30.80 -56.79
N MET A 298 -21.43 31.37 -57.00
CA MET A 298 -22.34 30.94 -58.09
C MET A 298 -23.02 32.12 -58.78
N ASP A 299 -22.99 32.11 -60.11
CA ASP A 299 -23.51 33.19 -60.96
C ASP A 299 -25.02 33.43 -60.79
N GLU A 300 -25.43 34.67 -61.04
CA GLU A 300 -26.84 35.08 -61.05
C GLU A 300 -27.64 34.30 -62.12
N GLU A 301 -28.43 33.28 -61.74
CA GLU A 301 -29.71 33.01 -62.40
C GLU A 301 -30.65 32.04 -61.65
N LYS A 302 -31.87 32.55 -61.36
CA LYS A 302 -33.14 31.89 -60.96
C LYS A 302 -33.52 31.88 -59.46
N PRO A 303 -34.78 32.24 -59.13
CA PRO A 303 -35.32 32.11 -57.79
C PRO A 303 -35.79 30.67 -57.52
N ARG A 304 -35.63 30.20 -56.28
CA ARG A 304 -36.35 29.02 -55.77
C ARG A 304 -37.03 29.35 -54.46
N ASN A 305 -38.36 29.26 -54.47
CA ASN A 305 -39.16 29.15 -53.26
C ASN A 305 -38.93 27.76 -52.65
N MET A 306 -38.55 27.70 -51.37
CA MET A 306 -39.07 26.70 -50.43
C MET A 306 -38.73 27.13 -48.98
N SER A 307 -39.65 27.81 -48.32
CA SER A 307 -39.62 27.92 -46.86
C SER A 307 -40.56 26.86 -46.27
N MET A 308 -40.05 26.04 -45.35
CA MET A 308 -40.88 25.30 -44.39
C MET A 308 -40.37 25.58 -42.97
N PRO A 309 -41.27 25.55 -41.97
CA PRO A 309 -41.00 26.18 -40.68
C PRO A 309 -40.30 25.21 -39.72
N THR A 310 -39.41 25.74 -38.90
CA THR A 310 -38.99 25.08 -37.66
C THR A 310 -40.18 25.02 -36.71
N SER A 311 -40.69 23.83 -36.44
CA SER A 311 -41.73 23.61 -35.43
C SER A 311 -41.13 23.72 -34.03
N GLU A 312 -41.71 24.59 -33.23
CA GLU A 312 -41.46 24.65 -31.80
C GLU A 312 -41.95 23.35 -31.14
N THR A 313 -41.19 22.84 -30.17
CA THR A 313 -41.69 21.86 -29.20
C THR A 313 -41.44 22.41 -27.81
N GLU A 314 -42.53 22.71 -27.11
CA GLU A 314 -42.51 23.30 -25.78
C GLU A 314 -41.93 22.33 -24.73
N SER A 315 -41.21 22.88 -23.75
CA SER A 315 -41.01 22.22 -22.46
C SER A 315 -41.30 23.19 -21.31
N VAL A 316 -42.60 23.43 -21.14
CA VAL A 316 -43.34 23.37 -19.86
C VAL A 316 -42.67 23.95 -18.59
N ASN A 317 -43.38 24.90 -17.98
CA ASN A 317 -43.22 25.51 -16.63
C ASN A 317 -42.25 26.68 -16.46
N THR A 318 -42.80 27.90 -16.47
CA THR A 318 -42.95 28.70 -15.23
C THR A 318 -44.16 29.64 -15.37
N ASP A 319 -44.78 29.98 -14.23
CA ASP A 319 -46.16 30.47 -14.18
C ASP A 319 -46.42 31.88 -14.74
N ASN A 320 -47.65 32.07 -15.24
CA ASN A 320 -48.17 33.35 -15.69
C ASN A 320 -48.40 34.35 -14.53
N VAL A 321 -47.96 35.60 -14.73
CA VAL A 321 -48.54 36.77 -14.06
C VAL A 321 -49.06 37.72 -15.16
N PRO A 322 -50.38 37.97 -15.26
CA PRO A 322 -50.93 38.73 -16.37
C PRO A 322 -51.00 40.25 -16.11
N GLY A 323 -50.64 41.03 -17.12
CA GLY A 323 -51.28 42.30 -17.45
C GLY A 323 -50.84 43.57 -16.72
N ALA A 324 -50.11 44.43 -17.44
CA ALA A 324 -50.32 45.88 -17.45
C ALA A 324 -49.66 46.51 -18.69
N ASP A 325 -50.43 47.30 -19.44
CA ASP A 325 -49.94 48.08 -20.58
C ASP A 325 -49.07 49.26 -20.14
N MET A 326 -48.09 49.68 -20.96
CA MET A 326 -48.01 51.08 -21.42
C MET A 326 -46.93 51.33 -22.48
N GLU A 327 -47.15 52.39 -23.25
CA GLU A 327 -46.37 52.85 -24.40
C GLU A 327 -44.99 53.44 -24.01
N GLY A 328 -44.04 53.43 -24.94
CA GLY A 328 -42.71 54.00 -24.69
C GLY A 328 -41.68 53.88 -25.81
N GLU A 329 -42.06 54.10 -27.09
CA GLU A 329 -41.05 54.24 -28.15
C GLU A 329 -40.13 55.42 -27.86
N ASN A 330 -38.84 55.17 -27.61
CA ASN A 330 -37.87 56.23 -27.35
C ASN A 330 -36.74 56.25 -28.40
N CYS A 331 -36.41 57.45 -28.86
CA CYS A 331 -35.72 57.71 -30.14
C CYS A 331 -34.27 57.18 -30.24
N GLY A 332 -33.68 56.73 -29.12
CA GLY A 332 -32.31 56.20 -29.05
C GLY A 332 -32.06 54.94 -29.89
N ALA A 333 -33.06 54.07 -30.08
CA ALA A 333 -32.91 52.83 -30.83
C ALA A 333 -32.52 53.05 -32.31
N ARG A 334 -33.02 54.13 -32.93
CA ARG A 334 -32.71 54.45 -34.35
C ARG A 334 -31.27 54.95 -34.55
N LEU A 335 -30.65 55.54 -33.52
CA LEU A 335 -29.25 55.98 -33.59
C LEU A 335 -28.29 54.78 -33.46
N ALA A 336 -28.54 53.90 -32.49
CA ALA A 336 -27.79 52.63 -32.35
C ALA A 336 -27.87 51.78 -33.63
N HIS A 337 -29.05 51.69 -34.24
CA HIS A 337 -29.25 50.93 -35.47
C HIS A 337 -28.52 51.53 -36.70
N ARG A 338 -28.30 52.84 -36.77
CA ARG A 338 -27.51 53.46 -37.86
C ARG A 338 -26.00 53.28 -37.69
N ILE A 339 -25.48 53.30 -36.46
CA ILE A 339 -24.03 53.11 -36.21
C ILE A 339 -23.59 51.67 -36.55
N SER A 340 -24.48 50.68 -36.41
CA SER A 340 -24.22 49.27 -36.76
C SER A 340 -24.00 48.98 -38.26
N LYS A 341 -24.38 49.90 -39.18
CA LYS A 341 -24.33 49.69 -40.65
C LYS A 341 -23.16 50.35 -41.39
N SER A 342 -22.12 50.84 -40.70
CA SER A 342 -20.92 51.34 -41.40
C SER A 342 -20.18 50.21 -42.15
N LYS A 343 -19.64 50.51 -43.36
CA LYS A 343 -18.79 49.54 -44.11
C LYS A 343 -17.57 49.12 -43.28
N PHE A 344 -17.04 50.04 -42.45
CA PHE A 344 -15.93 49.79 -41.54
C PHE A 344 -16.29 48.76 -40.44
N SER A 345 -17.52 48.78 -39.89
CA SER A 345 -18.00 47.78 -38.92
C SER A 345 -18.12 46.37 -39.53
N ARG A 346 -18.48 46.27 -40.82
CA ARG A 346 -18.48 44.98 -41.54
C ARG A 346 -17.07 44.50 -41.86
N TYR A 347 -16.18 45.38 -42.32
CA TYR A 347 -14.76 45.04 -42.54
C TYR A 347 -14.08 44.60 -41.24
N TRP A 348 -14.27 45.33 -40.14
CA TRP A 348 -13.78 44.96 -38.81
C TRP A 348 -14.32 43.61 -38.34
N ARG A 349 -15.62 43.32 -38.54
CA ARG A 349 -16.20 42.00 -38.25
C ARG A 349 -15.59 40.88 -39.11
N ARG A 350 -15.38 41.10 -40.42
CA ARG A 350 -14.77 40.12 -41.34
C ARG A 350 -13.30 39.87 -40.99
N TRP A 351 -12.54 40.92 -40.66
CA TRP A 351 -11.16 40.85 -40.16
C TRP A 351 -11.07 40.14 -38.80
N ASN A 352 -11.93 40.49 -37.83
CA ASN A 352 -11.98 39.86 -36.52
C ASN A 352 -12.34 38.36 -36.62
N ARG A 353 -13.25 37.98 -37.53
CA ARG A 353 -13.55 36.56 -37.82
C ARG A 353 -12.37 35.83 -38.49
N PHE A 354 -11.66 36.46 -39.41
CA PHE A 354 -10.44 35.91 -40.03
C PHE A 354 -9.32 35.70 -39.00
N CYS A 355 -9.06 36.71 -38.16
CA CYS A 355 -8.12 36.63 -37.04
C CYS A 355 -8.52 35.52 -36.05
N ARG A 356 -9.80 35.44 -35.62
CA ARG A 356 -10.29 34.36 -34.74
C ARG A 356 -10.09 32.97 -35.36
N ARG A 357 -10.35 32.78 -36.66
CA ARG A 357 -10.09 31.51 -37.38
C ARG A 357 -8.59 31.18 -37.44
N LYS A 358 -7.71 32.14 -37.76
CA LYS A 358 -6.25 31.95 -37.76
C LYS A 358 -5.69 31.67 -36.35
N CYS A 359 -6.18 32.36 -35.33
CA CYS A 359 -5.82 32.10 -33.93
C CYS A 359 -6.29 30.71 -33.47
N ARG A 360 -7.51 30.28 -33.83
CA ARG A 360 -8.00 28.91 -33.52
C ARG A 360 -7.12 27.84 -34.19
N ALA A 361 -6.69 28.06 -35.43
CA ALA A 361 -5.74 27.17 -36.11
C ALA A 361 -4.37 27.12 -35.41
N ALA A 362 -3.87 28.26 -34.89
CA ALA A 362 -2.64 28.32 -34.11
C ALA A 362 -2.77 27.58 -32.76
N VAL A 363 -3.85 27.80 -32.01
CA VAL A 363 -4.11 27.13 -30.71
C VAL A 363 -4.27 25.62 -30.84
N LYS A 364 -4.88 25.14 -31.93
CA LYS A 364 -5.01 23.70 -32.22
C LYS A 364 -3.75 23.09 -32.88
N SER A 365 -2.66 23.84 -33.04
CA SER A 365 -1.43 23.32 -33.67
C SER A 365 -0.56 22.53 -32.70
N ASN A 366 0.14 21.50 -33.22
CA ASN A 366 1.13 20.74 -32.45
C ASN A 366 2.29 21.62 -31.94
N VAL A 367 2.63 22.71 -32.64
CA VAL A 367 3.66 23.65 -32.21
C VAL A 367 3.23 24.38 -30.93
N PHE A 368 1.98 24.84 -30.86
CA PHE A 368 1.44 25.48 -29.66
C PHE A 368 1.34 24.50 -28.48
N TYR A 369 0.96 23.24 -28.74
CA TYR A 369 0.97 22.17 -27.73
C TYR A 369 2.35 21.98 -27.09
N TRP A 370 3.40 21.78 -27.91
CA TRP A 370 4.76 21.58 -27.41
C TRP A 370 5.33 22.83 -26.74
N LEU A 371 5.01 24.02 -27.24
CA LEU A 371 5.42 25.29 -26.64
C LEU A 371 4.87 25.44 -25.21
N VAL A 372 3.59 25.16 -24.98
CA VAL A 372 3.01 25.28 -23.63
C VAL A 372 3.61 24.24 -22.68
N ILE A 373 3.83 22.99 -23.12
CA ILE A 373 4.50 21.97 -22.30
C ILE A 373 5.92 22.43 -21.92
N PHE A 374 6.67 23.01 -22.86
CA PHE A 374 8.00 23.56 -22.59
C PHE A 374 7.96 24.70 -21.56
N LEU A 375 6.98 25.62 -21.65
CA LEU A 375 6.81 26.68 -20.65
C LEU A 375 6.44 26.14 -19.26
N VAL A 376 5.61 25.10 -19.19
CA VAL A 376 5.26 24.44 -17.91
C VAL A 376 6.46 23.71 -17.33
N PHE A 377 7.27 23.03 -18.14
CA PHE A 377 8.52 22.40 -17.70
C PHE A 377 9.53 23.44 -17.19
N LEU A 378 9.71 24.55 -17.92
CA LEU A 378 10.60 25.64 -17.50
C LEU A 378 10.12 26.28 -16.19
N ASN A 379 8.81 26.49 -16.02
CA ASN A 379 8.26 26.96 -14.75
C ASN A 379 8.48 25.96 -13.61
N THR A 380 8.34 24.66 -13.89
CA THR A 380 8.60 23.59 -12.91
C THR A 380 10.08 23.59 -12.50
N LEU A 381 11.01 23.79 -13.45
CA LEU A 381 12.44 23.89 -13.18
C LEU A 381 12.81 25.15 -12.37
N THR A 382 12.17 26.29 -12.62
CA THR A 382 12.39 27.53 -11.83
C THR A 382 11.93 27.40 -10.38
N ILE A 383 10.95 26.53 -10.12
CA ILE A 383 10.47 26.20 -8.77
C ILE A 383 11.42 25.18 -8.13
N ALA A 384 11.86 24.17 -8.89
CA ALA A 384 12.74 23.11 -8.41
C ALA A 384 14.14 23.57 -7.99
N SER A 385 14.59 24.73 -8.47
CA SER A 385 15.90 25.30 -8.13
C SER A 385 15.93 26.06 -6.80
N GLU A 386 14.78 26.28 -6.15
CA GLU A 386 14.76 26.92 -4.83
C GLU A 386 15.42 26.05 -3.76
N HIS A 387 16.34 26.67 -3.02
CA HIS A 387 17.00 26.06 -1.87
C HIS A 387 17.29 27.10 -0.78
N TYR A 388 17.52 26.62 0.43
CA TYR A 388 18.01 27.42 1.56
C TYR A 388 19.45 27.91 1.28
N ASN A 389 19.77 29.13 1.73
CA ASN A 389 21.02 29.84 1.44
C ASN A 389 21.41 29.91 -0.06
N GLN A 390 20.39 30.00 -0.94
CA GLN A 390 20.63 30.26 -2.36
C GLN A 390 21.25 31.65 -2.61
N PRO A 391 22.13 31.80 -3.61
CA PRO A 391 22.76 33.09 -3.91
C PRO A 391 21.77 34.09 -4.54
N ASP A 392 21.95 35.38 -4.26
CA ASP A 392 21.02 36.45 -4.66
C ASP A 392 20.67 36.45 -6.16
N TRP A 393 21.64 36.17 -7.03
CA TRP A 393 21.41 36.10 -8.48
C TRP A 393 20.37 35.05 -8.86
N LEU A 394 20.26 33.95 -8.12
CA LEU A 394 19.28 32.90 -8.39
C LEU A 394 17.88 33.38 -7.98
N THR A 395 17.77 34.09 -6.86
CA THR A 395 16.52 34.74 -6.42
C THR A 395 16.05 35.76 -7.47
N GLU A 396 16.93 36.62 -7.96
CA GLU A 396 16.61 37.60 -9.02
C GLU A 396 16.16 36.93 -10.32
N VAL A 397 16.84 35.85 -10.73
CA VAL A 397 16.49 35.06 -11.92
C VAL A 397 15.14 34.36 -11.74
N GLN A 398 14.87 33.76 -10.57
CA GLN A 398 13.60 33.11 -10.25
C GLN A 398 12.43 34.10 -10.28
N ASP A 399 12.57 35.28 -9.65
CA ASP A 399 11.51 36.30 -9.65
C ASP A 399 11.28 36.90 -11.05
N THR A 400 12.36 37.15 -11.81
CA THR A 400 12.27 37.59 -13.21
C THR A 400 11.56 36.56 -14.07
N ALA A 401 11.97 35.28 -13.98
CA ALA A 401 11.35 34.19 -14.71
C ALA A 401 9.89 33.99 -14.32
N ASN A 402 9.54 34.10 -13.03
CA ASN A 402 8.17 34.01 -12.56
C ASN A 402 7.25 35.08 -13.17
N LYS A 403 7.71 36.34 -13.28
CA LYS A 403 6.97 37.42 -13.94
C LYS A 403 6.82 37.19 -15.45
N VAL A 404 7.90 36.79 -16.13
CA VAL A 404 7.87 36.48 -17.58
C VAL A 404 6.94 35.30 -17.90
N LEU A 405 7.02 34.21 -17.13
CA LEU A 405 6.17 33.03 -17.31
C LEU A 405 4.69 33.32 -17.03
N LEU A 406 4.38 34.13 -16.00
CA LEU A 406 3.01 34.58 -15.75
C LEU A 406 2.47 35.43 -16.91
N ALA A 407 3.28 36.33 -17.48
CA ALA A 407 2.89 37.11 -18.65
C ALA A 407 2.61 36.20 -19.87
N LEU A 408 3.45 35.19 -20.12
CA LEU A 408 3.25 34.21 -21.19
C LEU A 408 1.99 33.35 -20.97
N PHE A 409 1.71 32.89 -19.74
CA PHE A 409 0.47 32.18 -19.44
C PHE A 409 -0.78 33.08 -19.53
N THR A 410 -0.65 34.38 -19.22
CA THR A 410 -1.72 35.35 -19.42
C THR A 410 -2.02 35.55 -20.90
N ALA A 411 -0.98 35.65 -21.74
CA ALA A 411 -1.12 35.70 -23.19
C ALA A 411 -1.75 34.41 -23.75
N GLU A 412 -1.33 33.23 -23.26
CA GLU A 412 -1.92 31.93 -23.59
C GLU A 412 -3.43 31.90 -23.29
N MET A 413 -3.83 32.32 -22.08
CA MET A 413 -5.23 32.39 -21.63
C MET A 413 -6.06 33.32 -22.51
N LEU A 414 -5.59 34.55 -22.75
CA LEU A 414 -6.30 35.54 -23.56
C LEU A 414 -6.46 35.07 -25.01
N LEU A 415 -5.44 34.44 -25.59
CA LEU A 415 -5.47 33.92 -26.96
C LEU A 415 -6.44 32.72 -27.08
N LYS A 416 -6.50 31.83 -26.07
CA LYS A 416 -7.55 30.78 -25.98
C LYS A 416 -8.95 31.39 -25.89
N MET A 417 -9.16 32.36 -25.00
CA MET A 417 -10.48 32.97 -24.76
C MET A 417 -11.00 33.70 -26.01
N TYR A 418 -10.12 34.43 -26.72
CA TYR A 418 -10.43 35.09 -27.98
C TYR A 418 -10.69 34.11 -29.14
N SER A 419 -9.87 33.06 -29.28
CA SER A 419 -10.00 32.08 -30.38
C SER A 419 -11.17 31.12 -30.23
N LEU A 420 -11.46 30.65 -29.02
CA LEU A 420 -12.56 29.72 -28.74
C LEU A 420 -13.89 30.47 -28.60
N GLY A 421 -13.88 31.65 -27.97
CA GLY A 421 -15.09 32.33 -27.50
C GLY A 421 -15.29 32.08 -26.00
N LEU A 422 -15.86 33.06 -25.29
CA LEU A 422 -15.88 33.08 -23.82
C LEU A 422 -16.72 31.94 -23.22
N GLN A 423 -17.90 31.65 -23.77
CA GLN A 423 -18.77 30.56 -23.32
C GLN A 423 -18.12 29.18 -23.52
N ALA A 424 -17.63 28.90 -24.74
CA ALA A 424 -16.91 27.66 -25.06
C ALA A 424 -15.62 27.47 -24.23
N TYR A 425 -14.91 28.56 -23.91
CA TYR A 425 -13.75 28.49 -23.01
C TYR A 425 -14.14 27.93 -21.63
N PHE A 426 -15.23 28.45 -21.03
CA PHE A 426 -15.71 28.03 -19.72
C PHE A 426 -16.48 26.69 -19.69
N VAL A 427 -16.73 26.03 -20.82
CA VAL A 427 -17.25 24.64 -20.81
C VAL A 427 -16.19 23.67 -20.25
N SER A 428 -14.92 23.83 -20.63
CA SER A 428 -13.84 22.92 -20.23
C SER A 428 -13.35 23.16 -18.80
N LEU A 429 -13.38 22.11 -17.95
CA LEU A 429 -12.86 22.14 -16.58
C LEU A 429 -11.37 22.56 -16.52
N PHE A 430 -10.55 22.07 -17.45
CA PHE A 430 -9.13 22.45 -17.50
C PHE A 430 -8.90 23.92 -17.87
N ASN A 431 -9.80 24.53 -18.66
CA ASN A 431 -9.75 25.97 -18.93
C ASN A 431 -10.22 26.79 -17.72
N ARG A 432 -11.24 26.32 -16.97
CA ARG A 432 -11.65 26.95 -15.70
C ARG A 432 -10.46 27.00 -14.71
N PHE A 433 -9.74 25.89 -14.60
CA PHE A 433 -8.53 25.80 -13.78
C PHE A 433 -7.42 26.74 -14.27
N ASP A 434 -7.09 26.73 -15.57
CA ASP A 434 -6.08 27.61 -16.18
C ASP A 434 -6.36 29.10 -15.87
N CYS A 435 -7.64 29.52 -15.96
CA CYS A 435 -8.08 30.86 -15.58
C CYS A 435 -7.87 31.17 -14.09
N PHE A 436 -8.25 30.25 -13.19
CA PHE A 436 -8.01 30.40 -11.75
C PHE A 436 -6.52 30.57 -11.42
N ILE A 437 -5.64 29.80 -12.06
CA ILE A 437 -4.18 29.86 -11.87
C ILE A 437 -3.58 31.18 -12.34
N VAL A 438 -4.00 31.68 -13.52
CA VAL A 438 -3.52 32.96 -14.05
C VAL A 438 -4.03 34.13 -13.20
N CYS A 439 -5.32 34.16 -12.87
CA CYS A 439 -5.89 35.19 -11.99
C CYS A 439 -5.27 35.18 -10.59
N GLY A 440 -5.04 34.01 -10.00
CA GLY A 440 -4.34 33.86 -8.71
C GLY A 440 -2.90 34.38 -8.75
N GLY A 441 -2.15 34.08 -9.82
CA GLY A 441 -0.78 34.58 -9.99
C GLY A 441 -0.69 36.10 -10.20
N ILE A 442 -1.66 36.69 -10.91
CA ILE A 442 -1.76 38.16 -11.05
C ILE A 442 -2.09 38.81 -9.70
N LEU A 443 -3.08 38.27 -8.98
CA LEU A 443 -3.45 38.74 -7.64
C LEU A 443 -2.28 38.65 -6.65
N GLU A 444 -1.54 37.53 -6.66
CA GLU A 444 -0.32 37.38 -5.87
C GLU A 444 0.71 38.46 -6.20
N THR A 445 1.00 38.69 -7.49
CA THR A 445 2.01 39.67 -7.91
C THR A 445 1.66 41.07 -7.41
N ILE A 446 0.37 41.45 -7.52
CA ILE A 446 -0.15 42.73 -6.99
C ILE A 446 -0.03 42.79 -5.45
N LEU A 447 -0.38 41.72 -4.73
CA LEU A 447 -0.29 41.68 -3.26
C LEU A 447 1.16 41.77 -2.75
N VAL A 448 2.11 41.16 -3.45
CA VAL A 448 3.55 41.22 -3.12
C VAL A 448 4.10 42.62 -3.39
N GLU A 449 3.80 43.23 -4.54
CA GLU A 449 4.28 44.58 -4.87
C GLU A 449 3.66 45.68 -3.99
N THR A 450 2.41 45.49 -3.55
CA THR A 450 1.73 46.43 -2.63
C THR A 450 2.07 46.24 -1.14
N LYS A 451 2.75 45.14 -0.77
CA LYS A 451 3.20 44.83 0.61
C LYS A 451 2.09 44.84 1.69
N ILE A 452 0.85 44.54 1.31
CA ILE A 452 -0.33 44.64 2.20
C ILE A 452 -0.41 43.50 3.23
N MET A 453 0.27 42.37 3.00
CA MET A 453 0.09 41.12 3.75
C MET A 453 1.31 40.73 4.61
N SER A 454 1.06 39.95 5.67
CA SER A 454 2.11 39.38 6.53
C SER A 454 3.04 38.40 5.79
N PRO A 455 4.28 38.19 6.28
CA PRO A 455 5.24 37.26 5.65
C PRO A 455 4.70 35.84 5.45
N LEU A 456 3.89 35.34 6.40
CA LEU A 456 3.26 34.03 6.31
C LEU A 456 2.29 33.92 5.12
N GLY A 457 1.46 34.95 4.91
CA GLY A 457 0.52 34.99 3.78
C GLY A 457 1.24 35.07 2.43
N ILE A 458 2.38 35.77 2.37
CA ILE A 458 3.24 35.79 1.18
C ILE A 458 3.78 34.38 0.86
N SER A 459 4.23 33.60 1.86
CA SER A 459 4.69 32.22 1.65
C SER A 459 3.58 31.28 1.16
N VAL A 460 2.36 31.40 1.71
CA VAL A 460 1.20 30.60 1.25
C VAL A 460 0.79 30.98 -0.17
N LEU A 461 0.83 32.27 -0.53
CA LEU A 461 0.54 32.70 -1.91
C LEU A 461 1.60 32.21 -2.91
N ARG A 462 2.89 32.13 -2.54
CA ARG A 462 3.92 31.50 -3.39
C ARG A 462 3.60 30.03 -3.68
N CYS A 463 2.97 29.31 -2.74
CA CYS A 463 2.52 27.94 -2.96
C CYS A 463 1.43 27.83 -4.05
N VAL A 464 0.64 28.89 -4.31
CA VAL A 464 -0.35 28.92 -5.41
C VAL A 464 0.34 28.82 -6.78
N ARG A 465 1.60 29.29 -6.91
CA ARG A 465 2.40 29.11 -8.15
C ARG A 465 2.61 27.64 -8.47
N LEU A 466 2.71 26.76 -7.47
CA LEU A 466 2.95 25.32 -7.63
C LEU A 466 1.79 24.61 -8.35
N LEU A 467 0.57 25.15 -8.23
CA LEU A 467 -0.60 24.63 -8.93
C LEU A 467 -0.47 24.76 -10.48
N ARG A 468 0.47 25.56 -10.99
CA ARG A 468 0.82 25.60 -12.42
C ARG A 468 1.34 24.24 -12.93
N ILE A 469 1.96 23.42 -12.07
CA ILE A 469 2.43 22.08 -12.41
C ILE A 469 1.24 21.17 -12.80
N PHE A 470 0.06 21.38 -12.20
CA PHE A 470 -1.15 20.66 -12.62
C PHE A 470 -1.60 20.97 -14.06
N LYS A 471 -1.05 21.99 -14.76
CA LYS A 471 -1.29 22.16 -16.20
C LYS A 471 -0.78 20.95 -17.01
N ILE A 472 0.18 20.18 -16.52
CA ILE A 472 0.64 18.92 -17.14
C ILE A 472 -0.50 17.90 -17.27
N THR A 473 -1.44 17.85 -16.32
CA THR A 473 -2.57 16.89 -16.32
C THR A 473 -3.38 16.92 -17.61
N ARG A 474 -3.59 18.11 -18.19
CA ARG A 474 -4.30 18.33 -19.45
C ARG A 474 -3.61 17.67 -20.66
N TYR A 475 -2.28 17.60 -20.64
CA TYR A 475 -1.46 17.15 -21.77
C TYR A 475 -1.10 15.67 -21.68
N TRP A 476 -1.25 15.07 -20.49
CA TRP A 476 -0.92 13.67 -20.25
C TRP A 476 -2.18 12.86 -19.97
N ASN A 477 -2.72 12.22 -21.00
CA ASN A 477 -3.99 11.49 -20.93
C ASN A 477 -4.05 10.48 -19.77
N SER A 478 -2.97 9.73 -19.51
CA SER A 478 -2.89 8.78 -18.39
C SER A 478 -3.07 9.46 -17.02
N LEU A 479 -2.48 10.64 -16.82
CA LEU A 479 -2.61 11.43 -15.61
C LEU A 479 -4.00 12.10 -15.52
N SER A 480 -4.55 12.58 -16.64
CA SER A 480 -5.94 13.07 -16.69
C SER A 480 -6.95 11.98 -16.28
N ASN A 481 -6.80 10.77 -16.80
CA ASN A 481 -7.68 9.65 -16.50
C ASN A 481 -7.55 9.20 -15.04
N LEU A 482 -6.32 9.18 -14.49
CA LEU A 482 -6.08 8.87 -13.08
C LEU A 482 -6.71 9.94 -12.16
N VAL A 483 -6.56 11.23 -12.48
CA VAL A 483 -7.22 12.32 -11.72
C VAL A 483 -8.75 12.21 -11.79
N ALA A 484 -9.31 11.85 -12.96
CA ALA A 484 -10.76 11.64 -13.10
C ALA A 484 -11.25 10.44 -12.26
N SER A 485 -10.56 9.30 -12.30
CA SER A 485 -10.88 8.13 -11.47
C SER A 485 -10.72 8.43 -9.97
N LEU A 486 -9.68 9.16 -9.56
CA LEU A 486 -9.50 9.61 -8.17
C LEU A 486 -10.67 10.51 -7.70
N LEU A 487 -11.11 11.46 -8.52
CA LEU A 487 -12.25 12.32 -8.17
C LEU A 487 -13.58 11.55 -8.09
N ASN A 488 -13.74 10.50 -8.89
CA ASN A 488 -14.91 9.61 -8.84
C ASN A 488 -14.88 8.71 -7.60
N SER A 489 -13.75 8.06 -7.29
CA SER A 489 -13.61 7.20 -6.10
C SER A 489 -13.72 7.98 -4.81
N VAL A 490 -13.19 9.21 -4.71
CA VAL A 490 -13.42 10.10 -3.56
C VAL A 490 -14.92 10.35 -3.32
N ARG A 491 -15.74 10.39 -4.37
CA ARG A 491 -17.21 10.53 -4.22
C ARG A 491 -17.88 9.26 -3.71
N SER A 492 -17.48 8.06 -4.14
CA SER A 492 -18.08 6.80 -3.65
C SER A 492 -17.76 6.59 -2.16
N ILE A 493 -16.51 6.83 -1.76
CA ILE A 493 -16.00 6.60 -0.41
C ILE A 493 -16.17 7.77 0.56
N ALA A 494 -16.71 8.93 0.13
CA ALA A 494 -16.87 10.09 1.02
C ALA A 494 -17.64 9.76 2.31
N SER A 495 -18.60 8.84 2.23
CA SER A 495 -19.36 8.31 3.36
C SER A 495 -18.52 7.42 4.30
N LEU A 496 -17.59 6.63 3.75
CA LEU A 496 -16.61 5.82 4.49
C LEU A 496 -15.55 6.70 5.18
N LEU A 497 -15.03 7.71 4.48
CA LEU A 497 -14.09 8.69 5.06
C LEU A 497 -14.75 9.51 6.17
N LEU A 498 -16.03 9.88 6.02
CA LEU A 498 -16.80 10.53 7.08
C LEU A 498 -16.98 9.63 8.31
N LEU A 499 -17.19 8.32 8.11
CA LEU A 499 -17.28 7.35 9.20
C LEU A 499 -15.93 7.17 9.93
N LEU A 500 -14.82 7.09 9.18
CA LEU A 500 -13.47 7.05 9.74
C LEU A 500 -13.17 8.32 10.55
N PHE A 501 -13.49 9.50 10.01
CA PHE A 501 -13.31 10.77 10.72
C PHE A 501 -14.18 10.87 11.99
N LEU A 502 -15.42 10.38 11.94
CA LEU A 502 -16.29 10.27 13.11
C LEU A 502 -15.70 9.33 14.18
N PHE A 503 -15.13 8.18 13.76
CA PHE A 503 -14.45 7.25 14.66
C PHE A 503 -13.23 7.91 15.33
N ILE A 504 -12.40 8.62 14.56
CA ILE A 504 -11.26 9.39 15.08
C ILE A 504 -11.73 10.41 16.12
N ILE A 505 -12.79 11.19 15.84
CA ILE A 505 -13.35 12.18 16.78
C ILE A 505 -13.80 11.51 18.08
N ILE A 506 -14.50 10.37 18.01
CA ILE A 506 -14.99 9.66 19.20
C ILE A 506 -13.82 9.20 20.08
N PHE A 507 -12.78 8.60 19.48
CA PHE A 507 -11.60 8.18 20.24
C PHE A 507 -10.77 9.36 20.76
N SER A 508 -10.62 10.43 20.00
CA SER A 508 -9.94 11.67 20.44
C SER A 508 -10.61 12.25 21.68
N LEU A 509 -11.94 12.43 21.63
CA LEU A 509 -12.71 12.93 22.77
C LEU A 509 -12.70 11.96 23.96
N LEU A 510 -12.69 10.64 23.73
CA LEU A 510 -12.58 9.64 24.80
C LEU A 510 -11.19 9.72 25.46
N GLY A 511 -10.13 9.81 24.66
CA GLY A 511 -8.77 10.02 25.12
C GLY A 511 -8.63 11.30 25.95
N MET A 512 -9.25 12.41 25.54
CA MET A 512 -9.30 13.63 26.35
C MET A 512 -9.97 13.42 27.73
N GLN A 513 -11.02 12.59 27.82
CA GLN A 513 -11.68 12.29 29.12
C GLN A 513 -10.84 11.35 30.00
N LEU A 514 -10.06 10.45 29.41
CA LEU A 514 -9.22 9.48 30.14
C LEU A 514 -7.87 10.08 30.55
N PHE A 515 -7.21 10.82 29.66
CA PHE A 515 -5.81 11.22 29.75
C PHE A 515 -5.55 12.72 29.82
N GLY A 516 -6.55 13.57 29.53
CA GLY A 516 -6.35 15.02 29.48
C GLY A 516 -5.80 15.58 30.80
N GLY A 517 -4.65 16.26 30.72
CA GLY A 517 -3.92 16.83 31.85
C GLY A 517 -3.14 15.82 32.70
N LYS A 518 -3.03 14.55 32.30
CA LYS A 518 -2.36 13.48 33.08
C LYS A 518 -0.97 13.08 32.58
N PHE A 519 -0.56 13.52 31.38
CA PHE A 519 0.75 13.16 30.80
C PHE A 519 1.89 14.09 31.29
N ASN A 520 1.64 14.89 32.32
CA ASN A 520 2.60 15.77 32.96
C ASN A 520 3.33 15.00 34.08
N PHE A 521 4.34 14.23 33.70
CA PHE A 521 5.13 13.42 34.63
C PHE A 521 6.20 14.26 35.34
N ASP A 522 7.06 14.92 34.57
CA ASP A 522 8.17 15.76 35.04
C ASP A 522 8.20 17.10 34.29
N GLU A 523 8.62 18.17 34.96
CA GLU A 523 8.69 19.51 34.35
C GLU A 523 9.78 19.63 33.27
N MET A 524 10.76 18.71 33.23
CA MET A 524 11.94 18.82 32.36
C MET A 524 11.84 18.08 31.01
N GLN A 525 10.96 17.07 30.86
CA GLN A 525 10.82 16.31 29.61
C GLN A 525 9.37 16.36 29.09
N THR A 526 9.11 17.24 28.11
CA THR A 526 7.76 17.44 27.57
C THR A 526 7.36 16.37 26.56
N ARG A 527 6.39 15.53 26.92
CA ARG A 527 5.74 14.59 25.99
C ARG A 527 4.91 15.36 24.98
N ARG A 528 5.04 15.02 23.69
CA ARG A 528 4.33 15.71 22.59
C ARG A 528 2.97 15.09 22.28
N SER A 529 2.89 13.78 22.10
CA SER A 529 1.63 13.09 21.74
C SER A 529 0.69 12.93 22.95
N THR A 530 0.10 14.05 23.40
CA THR A 530 -0.80 14.12 24.55
C THR A 530 -2.28 14.28 24.15
N PHE A 531 -3.17 14.15 25.15
CA PHE A 531 -4.62 14.27 25.00
C PHE A 531 -5.19 15.54 25.66
N ASP A 532 -4.37 16.58 25.86
CA ASP A 532 -4.77 17.78 26.62
C ASP A 532 -5.75 18.67 25.85
N ASN A 533 -5.53 18.79 24.53
CA ASN A 533 -6.29 19.65 23.63
C ASN A 533 -6.90 18.84 22.48
N PHE A 534 -8.06 19.26 21.97
CA PHE A 534 -8.75 18.52 20.92
C PHE A 534 -7.92 18.29 19.64
N PRO A 535 -7.25 19.31 19.03
CA PRO A 535 -6.37 19.08 17.89
C PRO A 535 -5.22 18.11 18.21
N GLN A 536 -4.62 18.20 19.41
CA GLN A 536 -3.52 17.32 19.81
C GLN A 536 -3.98 15.87 20.02
N SER A 537 -5.17 15.67 20.59
CA SER A 537 -5.80 14.34 20.70
C SER A 537 -6.17 13.76 19.33
N LEU A 538 -6.52 14.61 18.35
CA LEU A 538 -6.78 14.20 16.97
C LEU A 538 -5.50 13.68 16.29
N LEU A 539 -4.37 14.39 16.46
CA LEU A 539 -3.06 13.98 15.95
C LEU A 539 -2.58 12.69 16.61
N THR A 540 -2.70 12.60 17.94
CA THR A 540 -2.28 11.41 18.70
C THR A 540 -3.10 10.17 18.34
N VAL A 541 -4.42 10.31 18.12
CA VAL A 541 -5.26 9.20 17.62
C VAL A 541 -4.91 8.85 16.18
N PHE A 542 -4.65 9.83 15.31
CA PHE A 542 -4.20 9.58 13.94
C PHE A 542 -2.86 8.85 13.89
N GLN A 543 -1.93 9.17 14.80
CA GLN A 543 -0.66 8.45 14.98
C GLN A 543 -0.86 6.98 15.39
N ILE A 544 -1.72 6.71 16.37
CA ILE A 544 -2.05 5.33 16.76
C ILE A 544 -2.70 4.55 15.60
N LEU A 545 -3.42 5.25 14.69
CA LEU A 545 -4.03 4.65 13.50
C LEU A 545 -3.06 4.42 12.34
N THR A 546 -1.98 5.19 12.19
CA THR A 546 -0.92 4.83 11.23
C THR A 546 -0.04 3.70 11.74
N GLY A 547 -0.11 3.41 13.04
CA GLY A 547 0.65 2.33 13.69
C GLY A 547 2.07 2.70 14.08
N GLU A 548 2.42 3.99 14.01
CA GLU A 548 3.75 4.52 14.29
C GLU A 548 3.85 4.98 15.76
N ASP A 549 4.86 4.49 16.49
CA ASP A 549 5.16 4.89 17.89
C ASP A 549 3.95 4.74 18.86
N TRP A 550 2.96 3.90 18.50
CA TRP A 550 1.71 3.75 19.28
C TRP A 550 1.95 3.10 20.65
N ASN A 551 2.98 2.27 20.73
CA ASN A 551 3.54 1.67 21.93
C ASN A 551 4.04 2.75 22.91
N SER A 552 4.78 3.76 22.43
CA SER A 552 5.26 4.89 23.23
C SER A 552 4.11 5.67 23.86
N VAL A 553 3.06 5.97 23.09
CA VAL A 553 1.85 6.63 23.63
C VAL A 553 1.09 5.73 24.62
N MET A 554 1.08 4.41 24.40
CA MET A 554 0.50 3.44 25.34
C MET A 554 1.27 3.40 26.67
N TYR A 555 2.61 3.42 26.65
CA TYR A 555 3.43 3.42 27.86
C TYR A 555 3.13 4.66 28.72
N ASP A 556 3.09 5.84 28.11
CA ASP A 556 2.71 7.08 28.78
C ASP A 556 1.27 7.01 29.32
N GLY A 557 0.34 6.39 28.57
CA GLY A 557 -1.02 6.10 29.02
C GLY A 557 -1.11 5.21 30.28
N ILE A 558 -0.26 4.20 30.39
CA ILE A 558 -0.18 3.29 31.56
C ILE A 558 0.47 4.02 32.75
N MET A 559 1.58 4.74 32.53
CA MET A 559 2.26 5.51 33.57
C MET A 559 1.35 6.58 34.20
N ALA A 560 0.49 7.24 33.40
CA ALA A 560 -0.51 8.22 33.85
C ALA A 560 -1.54 7.67 34.87
N TYR A 561 -1.60 6.35 35.06
CA TYR A 561 -2.49 5.67 35.99
C TYR A 561 -1.75 4.90 37.10
N GLY A 562 -0.48 5.25 37.36
CA GLY A 562 0.33 4.64 38.41
C GLY A 562 1.09 3.39 37.95
N GLY A 563 1.65 3.45 36.73
CA GLY A 563 2.56 2.44 36.19
C GLY A 563 1.93 1.06 35.91
N PRO A 564 2.74 -0.02 35.87
CA PRO A 564 2.32 -1.38 35.51
C PRO A 564 1.47 -2.08 36.61
N SER A 565 0.68 -1.32 37.36
CA SER A 565 -0.30 -1.82 38.32
C SER A 565 -1.59 -2.26 37.60
N PHE A 566 -2.43 -3.08 38.24
CA PHE A 566 -3.70 -3.56 37.66
C PHE A 566 -4.59 -2.45 37.05
N PRO A 567 -4.87 -1.30 37.71
CA PRO A 567 -5.67 -0.24 37.09
C PRO A 567 -4.97 0.46 35.92
N GLY A 568 -3.64 0.61 35.96
CA GLY A 568 -2.85 1.13 34.84
C GLY A 568 -2.86 0.19 33.64
N MET A 569 -2.75 -1.12 33.86
CA MET A 569 -2.78 -2.11 32.78
C MET A 569 -4.14 -2.22 32.09
N LEU A 570 -5.27 -1.96 32.78
CA LEU A 570 -6.59 -1.90 32.13
C LEU A 570 -6.68 -0.79 31.06
N VAL A 571 -5.82 0.23 31.13
CA VAL A 571 -5.75 1.31 30.15
C VAL A 571 -5.28 0.83 28.78
N CYS A 572 -4.44 -0.21 28.70
CA CYS A 572 -3.93 -0.71 27.41
C CYS A 572 -5.06 -1.16 26.46
N ILE A 573 -6.21 -1.58 27.03
CA ILE A 573 -7.41 -1.96 26.29
C ILE A 573 -7.92 -0.83 25.39
N TYR A 574 -7.80 0.44 25.81
CA TYR A 574 -8.16 1.59 24.97
C TYR A 574 -7.33 1.63 23.68
N PHE A 575 -6.00 1.46 23.81
CA PHE A 575 -5.06 1.48 22.68
C PHE A 575 -5.25 0.26 21.78
N ILE A 576 -5.42 -0.94 22.35
CA ILE A 576 -5.67 -2.18 21.60
C ILE A 576 -6.98 -2.07 20.79
N ILE A 577 -8.07 -1.57 21.39
CA ILE A 577 -9.34 -1.39 20.68
C ILE A 577 -9.22 -0.32 19.60
N LEU A 578 -8.57 0.82 19.88
CA LEU A 578 -8.33 1.88 18.90
C LEU A 578 -7.55 1.33 17.69
N PHE A 579 -6.45 0.63 17.92
CA PHE A 579 -5.63 0.04 16.88
C PHE A 579 -6.41 -1.01 16.06
N ILE A 580 -7.03 -2.00 16.70
CA ILE A 580 -7.72 -3.10 15.99
C ILE A 580 -8.96 -2.59 15.23
N CYS A 581 -9.85 -1.85 15.89
CA CYS A 581 -11.09 -1.37 15.25
C CYS A 581 -10.79 -0.28 14.22
N GLY A 582 -9.81 0.58 14.49
CA GLY A 582 -9.38 1.64 13.58
C GLY A 582 -8.74 1.09 12.31
N ASN A 583 -7.77 0.18 12.45
CA ASN A 583 -7.17 -0.49 11.30
C ASN A 583 -8.16 -1.38 10.55
N TYR A 584 -9.15 -1.97 11.22
CA TYR A 584 -10.25 -2.66 10.53
C TYR A 584 -11.11 -1.71 9.69
N ILE A 585 -11.43 -0.51 10.18
CA ILE A 585 -12.15 0.50 9.38
C ILE A 585 -11.26 0.96 8.21
N LEU A 586 -10.00 1.34 8.46
CA LEU A 586 -9.03 1.72 7.42
C LEU A 586 -8.90 0.66 6.33
N LEU A 587 -8.83 -0.61 6.70
CA LEU A 587 -8.72 -1.73 5.76
C LEU A 587 -9.98 -1.91 4.90
N ASN A 588 -11.17 -1.66 5.45
CA ASN A 588 -12.39 -1.65 4.65
C ASN A 588 -12.44 -0.44 3.69
N VAL A 589 -11.93 0.73 4.10
CA VAL A 589 -11.79 1.88 3.19
C VAL A 589 -10.76 1.57 2.09
N PHE A 590 -9.60 0.98 2.45
CA PHE A 590 -8.56 0.54 1.52
C PHE A 590 -9.13 -0.39 0.44
N LEU A 591 -9.86 -1.42 0.86
CA LEU A 591 -10.37 -2.45 -0.05
C LEU A 591 -11.51 -1.93 -0.92
N ALA A 592 -12.40 -1.09 -0.38
CA ALA A 592 -13.41 -0.40 -1.18
C ALA A 592 -12.76 0.43 -2.31
N ILE A 593 -11.75 1.24 -1.99
CA ILE A 593 -10.98 2.02 -2.98
C ILE A 593 -10.31 1.10 -4.00
N ALA A 594 -9.60 0.07 -3.53
CA ALA A 594 -8.85 -0.83 -4.40
C ALA A 594 -9.77 -1.56 -5.38
N VAL A 595 -10.98 -1.96 -4.95
CA VAL A 595 -11.98 -2.68 -5.76
C VAL A 595 -12.76 -1.75 -6.71
N ASP A 596 -13.10 -0.54 -6.28
CA ASP A 596 -13.69 0.49 -7.16
C ASP A 596 -12.68 0.86 -8.27
N ASN A 597 -11.42 1.15 -7.90
CA ASN A 597 -10.35 1.44 -8.85
C ASN A 597 -10.03 0.23 -9.77
N LEU A 598 -10.19 -1.01 -9.28
CA LEU A 598 -10.08 -2.25 -10.08
C LEU A 598 -11.11 -2.23 -11.22
N ALA A 599 -12.36 -1.91 -10.89
CA ALA A 599 -13.47 -1.90 -11.84
C ALA A 599 -13.36 -0.75 -12.84
N ASP A 600 -12.96 0.45 -12.38
CA ASP A 600 -12.64 1.58 -13.25
C ASP A 600 -11.50 1.21 -14.22
N ALA A 601 -10.40 0.63 -13.74
CA ALA A 601 -9.26 0.24 -14.58
C ALA A 601 -9.62 -0.85 -15.61
N GLU A 602 -10.38 -1.88 -15.21
CA GLU A 602 -10.88 -2.93 -16.11
C GLU A 602 -11.79 -2.33 -17.20
N SER A 603 -12.73 -1.45 -16.82
CA SER A 603 -13.65 -0.81 -17.75
C SER A 603 -12.93 0.12 -18.73
N LEU A 604 -12.03 1.00 -18.26
CA LEU A 604 -11.21 1.88 -19.09
C LEU A 604 -10.31 1.09 -20.05
N THR A 605 -9.71 -0.01 -19.60
CA THR A 605 -8.86 -0.86 -20.44
C THR A 605 -9.68 -1.56 -21.52
N SER A 606 -10.90 -2.02 -21.20
CA SER A 606 -11.81 -2.60 -22.20
C SER A 606 -12.28 -1.57 -23.23
N ALA A 607 -12.69 -0.37 -22.78
CA ALA A 607 -13.10 0.72 -23.66
C ALA A 607 -11.96 1.20 -24.58
N GLN A 608 -10.72 1.28 -24.08
CA GLN A 608 -9.55 1.61 -24.90
C GLN A 608 -9.26 0.53 -25.95
N LYS A 609 -9.36 -0.76 -25.60
CA LYS A 609 -9.22 -1.87 -26.57
C LYS A 609 -10.33 -1.80 -27.64
N GLU A 610 -11.59 -1.57 -27.24
CA GLU A 610 -12.72 -1.38 -28.16
C GLU A 610 -12.51 -0.16 -29.10
N GLU A 611 -12.06 0.98 -28.58
CA GLU A 611 -11.82 2.20 -29.38
C GLU A 611 -10.61 2.06 -30.32
N GLU A 612 -9.55 1.36 -29.90
CA GLU A 612 -8.42 1.01 -30.77
C GLU A 612 -8.84 0.05 -31.88
N GLU A 613 -9.58 -1.02 -31.56
CA GLU A 613 -10.14 -1.93 -32.56
C GLU A 613 -11.09 -1.22 -33.53
N GLU A 614 -11.91 -0.28 -33.06
CA GLU A 614 -12.80 0.50 -33.93
C GLU A 614 -12.01 1.46 -34.83
N LYS A 615 -10.93 2.08 -34.32
CA LYS A 615 -9.99 2.89 -35.11
C LYS A 615 -9.26 2.04 -36.15
N GLU A 616 -8.80 0.84 -35.79
CA GLU A 616 -8.20 -0.13 -36.71
C GLU A 616 -9.19 -0.54 -37.81
N ARG A 617 -10.42 -0.92 -37.45
CA ARG A 617 -11.52 -1.21 -38.40
C ARG A 617 -11.81 -0.02 -39.31
N LYS A 618 -11.86 1.21 -38.78
CA LYS A 618 -12.04 2.44 -39.58
C LYS A 618 -10.85 2.73 -40.50
N LYS A 619 -9.60 2.44 -40.12
CA LYS A 619 -8.43 2.52 -41.00
C LYS A 619 -8.47 1.45 -42.11
N LEU A 620 -8.82 0.22 -41.77
CA LEU A 620 -8.99 -0.90 -42.70
C LEU A 620 -10.11 -0.60 -43.71
N ALA A 621 -11.25 -0.09 -43.25
CA ALA A 621 -12.35 0.34 -44.12
C ALA A 621 -11.94 1.53 -45.04
N ARG A 622 -11.18 2.51 -44.54
CA ARG A 622 -10.67 3.62 -45.35
C ARG A 622 -9.62 3.18 -46.38
N THR A 623 -8.81 2.16 -46.09
CA THR A 623 -7.85 1.59 -47.04
C THR A 623 -8.49 0.59 -48.01
N ALA A 624 -9.66 0.04 -47.67
CA ALA A 624 -10.50 -0.75 -48.56
C ALA A 624 -11.41 0.09 -49.49
N SER A 625 -11.55 1.41 -49.26
CA SER A 625 -12.38 2.27 -50.11
C SER A 625 -11.72 2.55 -51.48
N PRO A 626 -12.39 2.39 -52.64
CA PRO A 626 -11.71 2.32 -53.95
C PRO A 626 -11.19 3.63 -54.56
N GLU A 627 -11.47 4.80 -53.97
CA GLU A 627 -11.37 6.11 -54.65
C GLU A 627 -9.95 6.67 -54.86
N LYS A 628 -8.88 5.97 -54.46
CA LYS A 628 -7.49 6.40 -54.67
C LYS A 628 -6.66 5.55 -55.65
N LYS A 629 -7.30 4.73 -56.48
CA LYS A 629 -6.61 3.93 -57.51
C LYS A 629 -6.46 4.57 -58.90
N GLN A 630 -6.99 5.78 -59.14
CA GLN A 630 -6.96 6.39 -60.49
C GLN A 630 -5.77 7.34 -60.81
N GLU A 631 -4.90 7.68 -59.85
CA GLU A 631 -3.83 8.68 -60.08
C GLU A 631 -2.38 8.14 -60.11
N MET A 632 -2.14 6.83 -60.01
CA MET A 632 -0.78 6.26 -59.93
C MET A 632 -0.46 5.15 -60.96
N GLU A 633 -1.06 5.20 -62.16
CA GLU A 633 -0.78 4.22 -63.24
C GLU A 633 0.04 4.80 -64.42
N LYS A 634 0.86 5.84 -64.17
CA LYS A 634 1.82 6.38 -65.18
C LYS A 634 3.15 6.86 -64.58
N THR A 635 3.89 5.99 -63.90
CA THR A 635 5.38 6.04 -63.84
C THR A 635 5.95 4.77 -63.21
N ALA A 636 7.17 4.40 -63.63
CA ALA A 636 7.99 3.24 -63.23
C ALA A 636 7.81 1.96 -64.06
N VAL A 637 8.58 1.90 -65.15
CA VAL A 637 9.21 0.66 -65.64
C VAL A 637 10.61 0.57 -64.99
N GLU A 638 11.13 -0.66 -64.85
CA GLU A 638 12.49 -1.06 -64.40
C GLU A 638 12.76 -1.34 -62.89
N GLU A 639 13.43 -2.50 -62.70
CA GLU A 639 14.26 -3.00 -61.57
C GLU A 639 13.63 -3.52 -60.24
N GLU A 640 13.13 -4.76 -60.34
CA GLU A 640 13.59 -5.97 -59.61
C GLU A 640 13.85 -6.04 -58.08
N THR A 641 13.06 -6.92 -57.45
CA THR A 641 13.42 -7.91 -56.39
C THR A 641 13.73 -7.45 -54.95
N LYS A 642 12.77 -7.74 -54.05
CA LYS A 642 12.97 -8.69 -52.93
C LYS A 642 11.65 -9.06 -52.26
N GLU A 643 11.37 -10.36 -52.15
CA GLU A 643 10.24 -10.88 -51.39
C GLU A 643 10.60 -11.07 -49.90
N GLU A 644 9.74 -10.56 -49.01
CA GLU A 644 9.50 -11.18 -47.70
C GLU A 644 7.99 -11.41 -47.56
N LYS A 645 7.56 -12.68 -47.67
CA LYS A 645 6.19 -13.09 -47.36
C LYS A 645 6.04 -13.26 -45.85
N ILE A 646 5.22 -12.41 -45.24
CA ILE A 646 4.58 -12.70 -43.96
C ILE A 646 3.19 -13.26 -44.29
N GLU A 647 2.98 -14.56 -44.01
CA GLU A 647 1.64 -15.13 -44.03
C GLU A 647 0.85 -14.64 -42.80
N LEU A 648 -0.22 -13.89 -43.03
CA LEU A 648 -1.25 -13.67 -42.02
C LEU A 648 -2.51 -14.43 -42.45
N LYS A 649 -2.96 -15.35 -41.60
CA LYS A 649 -4.22 -16.08 -41.79
C LYS A 649 -5.40 -15.11 -41.73
N SER A 650 -6.22 -15.07 -42.78
CA SER A 650 -7.59 -14.60 -42.69
C SER A 650 -8.53 -15.79 -42.43
N ILE A 651 -9.48 -15.59 -41.52
CA ILE A 651 -10.63 -16.48 -41.35
C ILE A 651 -11.83 -15.74 -41.94
N THR A 652 -12.55 -16.38 -42.86
CA THR A 652 -13.92 -16.03 -43.20
C THR A 652 -14.76 -17.28 -43.07
N ALA A 653 -15.85 -17.20 -42.29
CA ALA A 653 -16.88 -18.22 -42.29
C ALA A 653 -17.69 -18.11 -43.59
N ASP A 654 -17.98 -19.25 -44.22
CA ASP A 654 -19.35 -19.79 -44.27
C ASP A 654 -19.28 -21.26 -44.68
N GLY A 655 -20.26 -22.06 -44.24
CA GLY A 655 -20.09 -23.50 -44.06
C GLY A 655 -20.51 -24.37 -45.24
N GLU A 656 -19.87 -25.53 -45.37
CA GLU A 656 -20.47 -26.74 -45.96
C GLU A 656 -19.87 -28.00 -45.30
N SER A 657 -20.66 -29.07 -45.23
CA SER A 657 -20.35 -30.30 -44.48
C SER A 657 -19.31 -31.20 -45.16
N PRO A 658 -18.40 -31.87 -44.41
CA PRO A 658 -17.47 -32.82 -44.99
C PRO A 658 -18.14 -34.19 -45.30
N PRO A 659 -18.02 -34.74 -46.52
CA PRO A 659 -18.33 -36.14 -46.78
C PRO A 659 -17.20 -37.06 -46.29
N ALA A 660 -17.57 -38.30 -45.96
CA ALA A 660 -16.67 -39.25 -45.31
C ALA A 660 -15.62 -39.88 -46.24
N THR A 661 -14.43 -40.15 -45.69
CA THR A 661 -13.51 -41.18 -46.21
C THR A 661 -13.25 -42.22 -45.14
N LYS A 662 -13.43 -43.49 -45.49
CA LYS A 662 -13.51 -44.62 -44.55
C LYS A 662 -12.14 -45.09 -44.09
N ILE A 663 -12.04 -45.54 -42.84
CA ILE A 663 -10.94 -46.33 -42.30
C ILE A 663 -11.40 -47.79 -42.22
N ASN A 664 -10.61 -48.74 -42.73
CA ASN A 664 -9.90 -49.80 -41.97
C ASN A 664 -9.52 -51.01 -42.88
N VAL A 665 -8.81 -52.01 -42.32
CA VAL A 665 -8.48 -53.36 -42.90
C VAL A 665 -7.29 -53.35 -43.90
N ASP A 666 -6.21 -54.14 -43.81
CA ASP A 666 -5.74 -55.11 -42.80
C ASP A 666 -4.18 -55.26 -42.82
N ASP A 667 -3.63 -55.59 -41.65
CA ASP A 667 -2.63 -56.64 -41.29
C ASP A 667 -1.36 -56.95 -42.13
N TYR A 668 -0.19 -57.01 -41.44
CA TYR A 668 0.87 -58.05 -41.56
C TYR A 668 2.04 -57.85 -40.57
N GLN A 669 2.26 -58.79 -39.65
CA GLN A 669 3.55 -59.15 -39.00
C GLN A 669 4.28 -60.24 -39.85
N PRO A 670 5.50 -60.79 -39.58
CA PRO A 670 6.31 -60.78 -38.33
C PRO A 670 7.87 -60.77 -38.48
N ASN A 671 8.58 -61.05 -37.36
CA ASN A 671 9.95 -61.62 -37.20
C ASN A 671 11.20 -60.79 -37.63
N GLU A 672 12.44 -61.01 -37.15
CA GLU A 672 13.07 -61.59 -35.92
C GLU A 672 14.61 -61.32 -36.00
N SER A 673 15.34 -61.23 -34.87
CA SER A 673 16.72 -61.77 -34.66
C SER A 673 17.45 -61.19 -33.42
N GLU A 674 18.22 -62.04 -32.75
CA GLU A 674 18.97 -61.77 -31.50
C GLU A 674 20.44 -61.32 -31.74
N GLU A 675 21.14 -60.79 -30.70
CA GLU A 675 22.39 -61.41 -30.16
C GLU A 675 23.01 -60.71 -28.89
N LYS A 676 23.19 -61.51 -27.82
CA LYS A 676 24.32 -61.63 -26.83
C LYS A 676 25.13 -60.38 -26.37
N SER A 677 25.11 -59.97 -25.08
CA SER A 677 25.84 -60.47 -23.86
C SER A 677 27.24 -59.82 -23.60
N PRO A 678 27.87 -59.79 -22.39
CA PRO A 678 27.64 -60.60 -21.16
C PRO A 678 27.70 -59.91 -19.75
N TYR A 679 27.50 -60.77 -18.72
CA TYR A 679 27.36 -60.70 -17.23
C TYR A 679 28.61 -60.31 -16.36
N PRO A 680 28.64 -60.43 -14.98
CA PRO A 680 27.59 -60.74 -13.95
C PRO A 680 27.54 -59.80 -12.70
N THR A 681 26.44 -59.75 -11.92
CA THR A 681 26.19 -60.40 -10.58
C THR A 681 25.02 -59.62 -9.90
N SER A 682 24.30 -60.02 -8.83
CA SER A 682 24.28 -61.20 -7.94
C SER A 682 22.83 -61.44 -7.40
N GLU A 683 22.59 -62.49 -6.61
CA GLU A 683 21.28 -62.90 -6.06
C GLU A 683 21.08 -62.56 -4.56
N ALA A 684 19.82 -62.39 -4.12
CA ALA A 684 19.28 -62.77 -2.79
C ALA A 684 17.71 -62.76 -2.82
N PRO A 685 16.99 -63.56 -2.01
CA PRO A 685 15.65 -64.07 -2.37
C PRO A 685 14.43 -63.37 -1.74
N ALA A 686 13.26 -63.80 -2.24
CA ALA A 686 11.90 -63.35 -2.00
C ALA A 686 11.34 -63.50 -0.56
N GLU A 687 10.24 -62.80 -0.31
CA GLU A 687 9.09 -63.29 0.47
C GLU A 687 7.78 -62.82 -0.20
N GLU A 688 6.71 -63.60 -0.04
CA GLU A 688 5.48 -63.58 -0.83
C GLU A 688 4.38 -62.72 -0.17
N ASP A 689 3.48 -62.13 -0.96
CA ASP A 689 2.09 -61.83 -0.52
C ASP A 689 1.16 -61.65 -1.75
N GLU A 690 -0.10 -62.02 -1.59
CA GLU A 690 -1.04 -62.35 -2.68
C GLU A 690 -1.64 -61.13 -3.43
N GLU A 691 -1.70 -61.18 -4.77
CA GLU A 691 -2.56 -60.31 -5.59
C GLU A 691 -3.72 -61.10 -6.25
N GLU A 692 -4.95 -60.80 -5.83
CA GLU A 692 -6.19 -61.16 -6.53
C GLU A 692 -6.63 -60.04 -7.50
N PRO A 693 -7.48 -60.33 -8.51
CA PRO A 693 -7.27 -59.82 -9.87
C PRO A 693 -7.74 -58.38 -10.14
N GLU A 694 -6.94 -57.62 -10.91
CA GLU A 694 -7.40 -56.40 -11.55
C GLU A 694 -8.40 -56.69 -12.68
N MET A 695 -9.57 -56.04 -12.64
CA MET A 695 -10.47 -55.96 -13.80
C MET A 695 -9.88 -55.04 -14.88
N PRO A 696 -10.08 -55.34 -16.18
CA PRO A 696 -9.50 -54.56 -17.27
C PRO A 696 -10.11 -53.16 -17.36
N VAL A 697 -9.39 -52.16 -16.86
CA VAL A 697 -9.73 -50.75 -17.06
C VAL A 697 -9.32 -50.35 -18.48
N GLY A 698 -10.30 -50.09 -19.34
CA GLY A 698 -10.08 -49.50 -20.67
C GLY A 698 -9.28 -48.19 -20.58
N PRO A 699 -8.64 -47.73 -21.67
CA PRO A 699 -7.58 -46.71 -21.60
C PRO A 699 -8.08 -45.41 -20.96
N ARG A 700 -7.65 -45.17 -19.71
CA ARG A 700 -7.92 -43.91 -19.00
C ARG A 700 -7.32 -42.74 -19.79
N PRO A 701 -8.03 -41.60 -19.93
CA PRO A 701 -7.38 -40.34 -20.25
C PRO A 701 -6.33 -40.06 -19.18
N ARG A 702 -5.08 -39.79 -19.58
CA ARG A 702 -4.00 -39.50 -18.63
C ARG A 702 -4.29 -38.19 -17.88
N PRO A 703 -4.02 -38.11 -16.57
CA PRO A 703 -4.26 -36.88 -15.81
C PRO A 703 -3.38 -35.74 -16.33
N MET A 704 -3.98 -34.55 -16.48
CA MET A 704 -3.33 -33.37 -17.08
C MET A 704 -2.11 -32.85 -16.28
N SER A 705 -1.91 -33.32 -15.03
CA SER A 705 -0.74 -33.03 -14.20
C SER A 705 0.55 -33.74 -14.64
N GLU A 706 0.48 -34.72 -15.55
CA GLU A 706 1.66 -35.38 -16.14
C GLU A 706 1.96 -34.91 -17.57
N LEU A 707 1.53 -33.70 -17.94
CA LEU A 707 2.14 -32.96 -19.04
C LEU A 707 3.52 -32.41 -18.61
N HIS A 708 4.39 -33.31 -18.16
CA HIS A 708 5.82 -33.17 -18.34
C HIS A 708 6.05 -33.06 -19.86
N LEU A 709 6.03 -31.83 -20.36
CA LEU A 709 6.76 -31.44 -21.55
C LEU A 709 8.20 -31.93 -21.35
N LYS A 710 8.50 -33.13 -21.86
CA LYS A 710 9.86 -33.57 -22.14
C LYS A 710 10.41 -32.50 -23.07
N GLU A 711 11.19 -31.62 -22.45
CA GLU A 711 11.66 -30.40 -23.05
C GLU A 711 12.36 -30.77 -24.35
N LYS A 712 11.79 -30.36 -25.49
CA LYS A 712 12.50 -30.46 -26.77
C LYS A 712 13.73 -29.58 -26.60
N ALA A 713 14.88 -30.21 -26.39
CA ALA A 713 16.15 -29.53 -26.20
C ALA A 713 16.32 -28.48 -27.30
N VAL A 714 16.75 -27.28 -26.93
CA VAL A 714 16.81 -26.14 -27.86
C VAL A 714 17.63 -26.59 -29.08
N PRO A 715 17.04 -26.59 -30.29
CA PRO A 715 17.68 -27.15 -31.47
C PRO A 715 18.99 -26.42 -31.74
N MET A 716 20.02 -27.17 -32.14
CA MET A 716 21.32 -26.59 -32.45
C MET A 716 21.16 -25.58 -33.60
N PRO A 717 21.66 -24.34 -33.49
CA PRO A 717 21.60 -23.39 -34.59
C PRO A 717 22.41 -23.88 -35.79
N ASP A 718 21.82 -23.87 -36.99
CA ASP A 718 22.38 -24.38 -38.25
C ASP A 718 23.65 -23.66 -38.73
N ALA A 719 23.98 -22.51 -38.13
CA ALA A 719 25.17 -21.73 -38.45
C ALA A 719 26.40 -22.16 -37.64
N SER A 720 27.60 -21.84 -38.14
CA SER A 720 28.87 -22.21 -37.51
C SER A 720 29.17 -21.39 -36.25
N ALA A 721 29.45 -22.05 -35.13
CA ALA A 721 29.89 -21.37 -33.91
C ALA A 721 31.34 -20.87 -34.09
N PHE A 722 31.57 -19.59 -33.76
CA PHE A 722 32.84 -18.87 -33.94
C PHE A 722 33.40 -18.92 -35.38
N PHE A 723 32.57 -19.16 -36.40
CA PHE A 723 32.97 -19.44 -37.79
C PHE A 723 33.86 -20.69 -38.00
N ILE A 724 34.20 -21.43 -36.94
CA ILE A 724 35.11 -22.58 -36.96
C ILE A 724 34.32 -23.90 -36.80
N PHE A 725 33.24 -23.92 -36.03
CA PHE A 725 32.53 -25.15 -35.66
C PHE A 725 31.17 -25.29 -36.38
N SER A 726 31.19 -25.97 -37.52
CA SER A 726 29.99 -26.45 -38.25
C SER A 726 29.05 -27.28 -37.35
N PRO A 727 27.71 -27.28 -37.58
CA PRO A 727 26.76 -28.08 -36.80
C PRO A 727 27.11 -29.57 -36.70
N ASN A 728 27.68 -30.14 -37.77
CA ASN A 728 28.05 -31.57 -37.83
C ASN A 728 29.35 -31.92 -37.08
N ASN A 729 30.02 -30.96 -36.43
CA ASN A 729 31.25 -31.24 -35.70
C ASN A 729 30.98 -32.06 -34.42
N ARG A 730 31.58 -33.26 -34.33
CA ARG A 730 31.54 -34.16 -33.18
C ARG A 730 31.80 -33.44 -31.84
N PHE A 731 32.73 -32.49 -31.80
CA PHE A 731 33.06 -31.72 -30.59
C PHE A 731 31.89 -30.83 -30.15
N ARG A 732 31.28 -30.08 -31.08
CA ARG A 732 30.12 -29.20 -30.81
C ARG A 732 28.89 -30.00 -30.37
N VAL A 733 28.63 -31.14 -31.02
CA VAL A 733 27.57 -32.09 -30.64
C VAL A 733 27.81 -32.65 -29.23
N HIS A 734 29.05 -32.94 -28.86
CA HIS A 734 29.40 -33.40 -27.52
C HIS A 734 29.21 -32.29 -26.46
N CYS A 735 29.64 -31.05 -26.72
CA CYS A 735 29.37 -29.91 -25.85
C CYS A 735 27.87 -29.67 -25.66
N HIS A 736 27.06 -29.74 -26.72
CA HIS A 736 25.59 -29.60 -26.63
C HIS A 736 24.96 -30.75 -25.82
N ARG A 737 25.47 -31.98 -25.92
CA ARG A 737 25.03 -33.10 -25.08
C ARG A 737 25.33 -32.88 -23.59
N ILE A 738 26.54 -32.39 -23.25
CA ILE A 738 26.91 -32.06 -21.87
C ILE A 738 26.04 -30.93 -21.31
N VAL A 739 25.86 -29.85 -22.07
CA VAL A 739 25.14 -28.64 -21.61
C VAL A 739 23.64 -28.91 -21.37
N ASN A 740 23.05 -29.87 -22.08
CA ASN A 740 21.65 -30.29 -21.90
C ASN A 740 21.47 -31.44 -20.89
N ASP A 741 22.54 -31.93 -20.26
CA ASP A 741 22.40 -32.96 -19.23
C ASP A 741 21.84 -32.37 -17.92
N ASN A 742 20.92 -33.12 -17.30
CA ASN A 742 20.38 -32.80 -15.99
C ASN A 742 21.47 -32.86 -14.90
N ILE A 743 22.44 -33.78 -15.03
CA ILE A 743 23.57 -33.89 -14.09
C ILE A 743 24.40 -32.60 -14.14
N PHE A 744 24.76 -32.13 -15.34
CA PHE A 744 25.49 -30.88 -15.53
C PHE A 744 24.70 -29.67 -14.98
N THR A 745 23.38 -29.62 -15.23
CA THR A 745 22.52 -28.53 -14.73
C THR A 745 22.46 -28.49 -13.21
N ASN A 746 22.28 -29.63 -12.54
CA ASN A 746 22.25 -29.73 -11.08
C ASN A 746 23.63 -29.43 -10.45
N LEU A 747 24.72 -29.89 -11.07
CA LEU A 747 26.09 -29.65 -10.63
C LEU A 747 26.45 -28.15 -10.70
N ILE A 748 26.07 -27.45 -11.76
CA ILE A 748 26.26 -25.99 -11.86
C ILE A 748 25.41 -25.25 -10.82
N LEU A 749 24.16 -25.68 -10.59
CA LEU A 749 23.30 -25.08 -9.55
C LEU A 749 23.91 -25.25 -8.14
N PHE A 750 24.47 -26.42 -7.84
CA PHE A 750 25.20 -26.68 -6.60
C PHE A 750 26.41 -25.75 -6.42
N PHE A 751 27.22 -25.53 -7.47
CA PHE A 751 28.34 -24.58 -7.40
C PHE A 751 27.89 -23.12 -7.31
N ILE A 752 26.73 -22.73 -7.87
CA ILE A 752 26.15 -21.40 -7.66
C ILE A 752 25.76 -21.24 -6.18
N LEU A 753 25.13 -22.24 -5.57
CA LEU A 753 24.79 -22.23 -4.14
C LEU A 753 26.05 -22.11 -3.27
N LEU A 754 27.06 -22.96 -3.51
CA LEU A 754 28.29 -22.99 -2.72
C LEU A 754 29.13 -21.72 -2.88
N SER A 755 29.17 -21.14 -4.09
CA SER A 755 29.78 -19.82 -4.33
C SER A 755 29.02 -18.68 -3.62
N SER A 756 27.70 -18.79 -3.47
CA SER A 756 26.87 -17.83 -2.72
C SER A 756 27.11 -17.92 -1.21
N ILE A 757 27.21 -19.14 -0.66
CA ILE A 757 27.61 -19.39 0.74
C ILE A 757 29.02 -18.85 1.01
N SER A 758 29.95 -19.04 0.07
CA SER A 758 31.32 -18.52 0.16
C SER A 758 31.36 -16.99 0.24
N LEU A 759 30.41 -16.28 -0.39
CA LEU A 759 30.30 -14.82 -0.30
C LEU A 759 29.71 -14.40 1.05
N ALA A 760 28.69 -15.11 1.55
CA ALA A 760 28.09 -14.84 2.86
C ALA A 760 29.05 -15.11 4.04
N ALA A 761 30.06 -15.96 3.84
CA ALA A 761 31.06 -16.29 4.86
C ALA A 761 32.24 -15.30 4.95
N GLU A 762 32.35 -14.31 4.05
CA GLU A 762 33.47 -13.36 3.97
C GLU A 762 33.53 -12.44 5.20
N ASP A 763 34.75 -12.13 5.67
CA ASP A 763 34.99 -11.19 6.77
C ASP A 763 35.17 -9.76 6.22
N PRO A 764 34.23 -8.82 6.41
CA PRO A 764 34.35 -7.47 5.90
C PRO A 764 35.36 -6.62 6.69
N VAL A 765 35.70 -7.01 7.92
CA VAL A 765 36.57 -6.23 8.82
C VAL A 765 38.03 -6.66 8.66
N ARG A 766 38.29 -7.98 8.64
CA ARG A 766 39.64 -8.55 8.65
C ARG A 766 40.01 -9.15 7.30
N HIS A 767 40.31 -8.28 6.32
CA HIS A 767 40.76 -8.66 4.96
C HIS A 767 41.84 -9.76 4.93
N LEU A 768 42.82 -9.72 5.85
CA LEU A 768 43.95 -10.66 5.92
C LEU A 768 43.64 -11.97 6.70
N SER A 769 42.40 -12.15 7.17
CA SER A 769 41.99 -13.34 7.93
C SER A 769 42.23 -14.63 7.15
N PHE A 770 42.64 -15.70 7.84
CA PHE A 770 42.79 -17.04 7.27
C PHE A 770 41.50 -17.52 6.57
N ARG A 771 40.34 -17.15 7.12
CA ARG A 771 39.02 -17.35 6.48
C ARG A 771 38.97 -16.73 5.09
N ASN A 772 39.31 -15.45 4.96
CA ASN A 772 39.28 -14.75 3.67
C ASN A 772 40.31 -15.28 2.68
N GLN A 773 41.47 -15.78 3.15
CA GLN A 773 42.45 -16.44 2.29
C GLN A 773 41.89 -17.74 1.70
N ILE A 774 41.22 -18.57 2.49
CA ILE A 774 40.54 -19.79 2.01
C ILE A 774 39.39 -19.44 1.05
N LEU A 775 38.54 -18.48 1.41
CA LEU A 775 37.40 -18.06 0.57
C LEU A 775 37.89 -17.45 -0.75
N GLY A 776 38.99 -16.71 -0.75
CA GLY A 776 39.65 -16.22 -1.97
C GLY A 776 40.16 -17.35 -2.87
N ASN A 777 40.75 -18.40 -2.29
CA ASN A 777 41.15 -19.60 -3.05
C ASN A 777 39.94 -20.33 -3.65
N ALA A 778 38.84 -20.45 -2.89
CA ALA A 778 37.59 -21.03 -3.39
C ALA A 778 36.97 -20.17 -4.52
N ASP A 779 37.07 -18.84 -4.43
CA ASP A 779 36.58 -17.89 -5.43
C ASP A 779 37.26 -18.06 -6.81
N TYR A 780 38.56 -18.34 -6.83
CA TYR A 780 39.26 -18.74 -8.05
C TYR A 780 38.67 -20.02 -8.64
N VAL A 781 38.45 -21.05 -7.83
CA VAL A 781 37.87 -22.34 -8.27
C VAL A 781 36.47 -22.15 -8.87
N PHE A 782 35.57 -21.41 -8.20
CA PHE A 782 34.23 -21.16 -8.75
C PHE A 782 34.28 -20.38 -10.05
N THR A 783 35.11 -19.34 -10.12
CA THR A 783 35.25 -18.54 -11.35
C THR A 783 35.79 -19.39 -12.50
N SER A 784 36.73 -20.31 -12.26
CA SER A 784 37.20 -21.28 -13.26
C SER A 784 36.12 -22.26 -13.71
N ILE A 785 35.27 -22.77 -12.80
CA ILE A 785 34.14 -23.64 -13.17
C ILE A 785 33.13 -22.88 -14.05
N PHE A 786 32.84 -21.63 -13.70
CA PHE A 786 31.88 -20.80 -14.45
C PHE A 786 32.42 -20.28 -15.78
N THR A 787 33.73 -20.01 -15.92
CA THR A 787 34.30 -19.70 -17.25
C THR A 787 34.20 -20.92 -18.18
N LEU A 788 34.50 -22.12 -17.69
CA LEU A 788 34.31 -23.37 -18.45
C LEU A 788 32.84 -23.57 -18.86
N GLU A 789 31.88 -23.30 -17.97
CA GLU A 789 30.44 -23.33 -18.29
C GLU A 789 30.10 -22.40 -19.47
N ILE A 790 30.57 -21.14 -19.43
CA ILE A 790 30.31 -20.16 -20.50
C ILE A 790 30.96 -20.60 -21.82
N ILE A 791 32.19 -21.12 -21.79
CA ILE A 791 32.89 -21.62 -22.99
C ILE A 791 32.12 -22.81 -23.61
N LEU A 792 31.63 -23.75 -22.79
CA LEU A 792 30.81 -24.88 -23.26
C LEU A 792 29.48 -24.41 -23.87
N LYS A 793 28.81 -23.41 -23.28
CA LYS A 793 27.58 -22.82 -23.85
C LYS A 793 27.85 -22.07 -25.16
N MET A 794 28.91 -21.26 -25.23
CA MET A 794 29.24 -20.48 -26.43
C MET A 794 29.70 -21.37 -27.59
N THR A 795 30.36 -22.51 -27.31
CA THR A 795 30.71 -23.50 -28.35
C THR A 795 29.50 -24.30 -28.84
N ALA A 796 28.54 -24.61 -27.97
CA ALA A 796 27.29 -25.28 -28.36
C ALA A 796 26.35 -24.37 -29.20
N TYR A 797 26.03 -23.18 -28.69
CA TYR A 797 24.99 -22.28 -29.26
C TYR A 797 25.54 -21.13 -30.13
N GLY A 798 26.85 -20.88 -30.12
CA GLY A 798 27.47 -19.73 -30.80
C GLY A 798 27.38 -18.42 -29.99
N ALA A 799 28.23 -17.46 -30.31
CA ALA A 799 28.43 -16.24 -29.52
C ALA A 799 27.39 -15.13 -29.79
N PHE A 800 27.46 -14.46 -30.95
CA PHE A 800 26.72 -13.20 -31.18
C PHE A 800 25.84 -13.16 -32.46
N LEU A 801 26.30 -13.72 -33.58
CA LEU A 801 25.72 -13.39 -34.90
C LEU A 801 24.30 -13.94 -35.17
N HIS A 802 24.03 -15.18 -34.77
CA HIS A 802 22.89 -15.94 -35.33
C HIS A 802 21.63 -15.86 -34.45
N LYS A 803 20.46 -16.05 -35.07
CA LYS A 803 19.20 -16.25 -34.32
C LYS A 803 19.37 -17.54 -33.49
N GLY A 804 19.31 -17.43 -32.16
CA GLY A 804 19.61 -18.53 -31.22
C GLY A 804 21.00 -18.50 -30.56
N SER A 805 21.87 -17.53 -30.87
CA SER A 805 23.19 -17.40 -30.20
C SER A 805 23.09 -17.06 -28.71
N PHE A 806 24.07 -17.53 -27.92
CA PHE A 806 24.11 -17.43 -26.46
C PHE A 806 23.87 -16.00 -25.96
N CYS A 807 24.58 -15.01 -26.51
CA CYS A 807 24.55 -13.63 -26.03
C CYS A 807 23.31 -12.82 -26.45
N ARG A 808 22.33 -13.39 -27.17
CA ARG A 808 21.07 -12.68 -27.52
C ARG A 808 19.97 -12.79 -26.46
N ASN A 809 20.13 -13.68 -25.48
CA ASN A 809 19.21 -13.82 -24.34
C ASN A 809 19.72 -12.97 -23.16
N TYR A 810 18.88 -12.06 -22.64
CA TYR A 810 19.22 -11.18 -21.50
C TYR A 810 19.77 -11.93 -20.28
N PHE A 811 19.22 -13.10 -19.95
CA PHE A 811 19.71 -13.91 -18.82
C PHE A 811 21.11 -14.49 -19.05
N ASN A 812 21.47 -14.78 -20.31
CA ASN A 812 22.80 -15.26 -20.69
C ASN A 812 23.83 -14.11 -20.70
N ILE A 813 23.40 -12.87 -20.98
CA ILE A 813 24.24 -11.67 -20.83
C ILE A 813 24.59 -11.45 -19.36
N LEU A 814 23.65 -11.64 -18.43
CA LEU A 814 23.90 -11.59 -16.98
C LEU A 814 24.94 -12.65 -16.56
N ASP A 815 24.75 -13.90 -17.00
CA ASP A 815 25.71 -15.00 -16.81
C ASP A 815 27.14 -14.59 -17.26
N LEU A 816 27.26 -14.00 -18.45
CA LEU A 816 28.55 -13.53 -19.02
C LEU A 816 29.14 -12.35 -18.21
N LEU A 817 28.32 -11.39 -17.79
CA LEU A 817 28.74 -10.21 -17.05
C LEU A 817 29.35 -10.59 -15.70
N VAL A 818 28.69 -11.47 -14.94
CA VAL A 818 29.17 -11.92 -13.61
C VAL A 818 30.54 -12.60 -13.69
N VAL A 819 30.74 -13.45 -14.70
CA VAL A 819 32.01 -14.14 -14.93
C VAL A 819 33.09 -13.14 -15.38
N SER A 820 32.76 -12.22 -16.28
CA SER A 820 33.69 -11.18 -16.76
C SER A 820 34.17 -10.26 -15.64
N VAL A 821 33.25 -9.79 -14.78
CA VAL A 821 33.58 -8.97 -13.59
C VAL A 821 34.51 -9.72 -12.65
N SER A 822 34.26 -11.01 -12.40
CA SER A 822 35.10 -11.83 -11.53
C SER A 822 36.53 -11.96 -12.07
N LEU A 823 36.70 -12.20 -13.38
CA LEU A 823 38.00 -12.25 -14.05
C LEU A 823 38.75 -10.91 -14.02
N ILE A 824 38.08 -9.80 -14.36
CA ILE A 824 38.70 -8.45 -14.34
C ILE A 824 39.18 -8.11 -12.92
N SER A 825 38.38 -8.46 -11.91
CA SER A 825 38.74 -8.27 -10.49
C SER A 825 39.93 -9.12 -10.02
N PHE A 826 40.35 -10.15 -10.75
CA PHE A 826 41.58 -10.90 -10.47
C PHE A 826 42.79 -10.36 -11.25
N GLY A 827 42.59 -9.87 -12.47
CA GLY A 827 43.67 -9.30 -13.29
C GLY A 827 44.21 -7.97 -12.77
N ILE A 828 43.39 -7.20 -12.03
CA ILE A 828 43.80 -5.90 -11.46
C ILE A 828 44.25 -6.09 -10.01
N GLN A 829 45.56 -6.27 -9.80
CA GLN A 829 46.16 -6.39 -8.46
C GLN A 829 46.22 -5.06 -7.67
N SER A 830 46.00 -3.91 -8.30
CA SER A 830 46.04 -2.59 -7.64
C SER A 830 44.77 -2.33 -6.81
N SER A 831 44.85 -2.57 -5.51
CA SER A 831 43.79 -2.28 -4.52
C SER A 831 43.45 -0.79 -4.34
N ALA A 832 44.28 0.11 -4.88
CA ALA A 832 44.17 1.56 -4.70
C ALA A 832 43.03 2.22 -5.49
N ILE A 833 42.47 1.58 -6.52
CA ILE A 833 41.46 2.19 -7.38
C ILE A 833 40.05 1.88 -6.85
N ASN A 834 39.26 2.92 -6.58
CA ASN A 834 37.86 2.77 -6.09
C ASN A 834 36.98 1.91 -7.02
N VAL A 835 37.27 1.90 -8.33
CA VAL A 835 36.63 1.02 -9.32
C VAL A 835 36.78 -0.46 -8.98
N VAL A 836 37.94 -0.89 -8.45
CA VAL A 836 38.15 -2.30 -8.04
C VAL A 836 37.27 -2.69 -6.86
N LYS A 837 36.97 -1.75 -5.94
CA LYS A 837 36.00 -1.99 -4.86
C LYS A 837 34.59 -2.21 -5.43
N ILE A 838 34.17 -1.40 -6.40
CA ILE A 838 32.87 -1.55 -7.09
C ILE A 838 32.80 -2.89 -7.85
N LEU A 839 33.87 -3.29 -8.56
CA LEU A 839 33.94 -4.58 -9.25
C LEU A 839 33.86 -5.77 -8.27
N ARG A 840 34.40 -5.65 -7.05
CA ARG A 840 34.21 -6.65 -6.00
C ARG A 840 32.76 -6.71 -5.51
N VAL A 841 32.09 -5.57 -5.31
CA VAL A 841 30.66 -5.52 -4.94
C VAL A 841 29.78 -6.21 -5.99
N LEU A 842 30.05 -6.00 -7.29
CA LEU A 842 29.31 -6.65 -8.38
C LEU A 842 29.38 -8.20 -8.40
N ARG A 843 30.26 -8.82 -7.60
CA ARG A 843 30.27 -10.29 -7.37
C ARG A 843 28.99 -10.75 -6.65
N VAL A 844 28.27 -9.87 -5.96
CA VAL A 844 26.95 -10.14 -5.35
C VAL A 844 25.89 -10.56 -6.35
N LEU A 845 26.10 -10.35 -7.66
CA LEU A 845 25.18 -10.77 -8.72
C LEU A 845 25.22 -12.28 -9.02
N ARG A 846 26.13 -13.06 -8.41
CA ARG A 846 26.26 -14.52 -8.62
C ARG A 846 24.99 -15.34 -8.34
N PRO A 847 24.20 -15.10 -7.27
CA PRO A 847 22.98 -15.85 -7.02
C PRO A 847 21.91 -15.64 -8.11
N LEU A 848 21.89 -14.48 -8.77
CA LEU A 848 20.94 -14.18 -9.86
C LEU A 848 21.07 -15.14 -11.05
N ARG A 849 22.22 -15.80 -11.20
CA ARG A 849 22.45 -16.85 -12.21
C ARG A 849 21.54 -18.06 -12.02
N ALA A 850 21.07 -18.32 -10.79
CA ALA A 850 20.08 -19.34 -10.50
C ALA A 850 18.72 -19.07 -11.19
N ILE A 851 18.35 -17.80 -11.45
CA ILE A 851 17.10 -17.42 -12.15
C ILE A 851 17.05 -18.05 -13.55
N ASN A 852 18.18 -18.11 -14.27
CA ASN A 852 18.23 -18.70 -15.61
C ASN A 852 18.10 -20.24 -15.59
N ARG A 853 18.27 -20.87 -14.41
CA ARG A 853 18.26 -22.33 -14.22
C ARG A 853 16.96 -22.84 -13.57
N ALA A 854 16.41 -22.12 -12.60
CA ALA A 854 15.17 -22.46 -11.92
C ALA A 854 13.95 -21.92 -12.69
N LYS A 855 13.24 -22.80 -13.41
CA LYS A 855 12.09 -22.42 -14.26
C LYS A 855 11.02 -21.63 -13.50
N GLY A 856 10.66 -22.04 -12.30
CA GLY A 856 9.69 -21.31 -11.46
C GLY A 856 10.12 -19.87 -11.16
N LEU A 857 11.38 -19.67 -10.75
CA LEU A 857 11.94 -18.34 -10.47
C LEU A 857 12.01 -17.49 -11.74
N LYS A 858 12.33 -18.09 -12.89
CA LYS A 858 12.32 -17.42 -14.20
C LYS A 858 10.92 -16.90 -14.57
N HIS A 859 9.89 -17.73 -14.41
CA HIS A 859 8.50 -17.33 -14.66
C HIS A 859 8.07 -16.20 -13.72
N VAL A 860 8.34 -16.30 -12.41
CA VAL A 860 8.02 -15.23 -11.43
C VAL A 860 8.68 -13.91 -11.82
N VAL A 861 9.97 -13.91 -12.16
CA VAL A 861 10.70 -12.70 -12.59
C VAL A 861 10.14 -12.13 -13.90
N GLN A 862 9.72 -12.98 -14.84
CA GLN A 862 9.06 -12.53 -16.07
C GLN A 862 7.70 -11.87 -15.81
N CYS A 863 6.87 -12.45 -14.93
CA CYS A 863 5.60 -11.83 -14.50
C CYS A 863 5.83 -10.46 -13.86
N VAL A 864 6.86 -10.32 -13.01
CA VAL A 864 7.25 -9.03 -12.42
C VAL A 864 7.66 -8.01 -13.49
N PHE A 865 8.45 -8.39 -14.51
CA PHE A 865 8.81 -7.47 -15.59
C PHE A 865 7.60 -7.01 -16.43
N VAL A 866 6.64 -7.90 -16.69
CA VAL A 866 5.38 -7.55 -17.37
C VAL A 866 4.58 -6.55 -16.54
N ALA A 867 4.44 -6.81 -15.24
CA ALA A 867 3.75 -5.91 -14.31
C ALA A 867 4.44 -4.54 -14.16
N ILE A 868 5.78 -4.49 -14.07
CA ILE A 868 6.51 -3.21 -13.97
C ILE A 868 6.23 -2.27 -15.15
N ARG A 869 6.14 -2.81 -16.38
CA ARG A 869 5.85 -1.99 -17.57
C ARG A 869 4.48 -1.31 -17.49
N THR A 870 3.49 -1.98 -16.93
CA THR A 870 2.13 -1.47 -16.81
C THR A 870 1.97 -0.57 -15.58
N ILE A 871 2.64 -0.91 -14.46
CA ILE A 871 2.72 -0.13 -13.21
C ILE A 871 3.45 1.22 -13.38
N GLY A 872 4.42 1.30 -14.31
CA GLY A 872 5.29 2.47 -14.47
C GLY A 872 4.56 3.81 -14.59
N ASN A 873 3.39 3.84 -15.23
CA ASN A 873 2.56 5.06 -15.32
C ASN A 873 2.10 5.55 -13.94
N ILE A 874 1.67 4.64 -13.05
CA ILE A 874 1.21 4.97 -11.69
C ILE A 874 2.40 5.49 -10.87
N VAL A 875 3.55 4.80 -10.94
CA VAL A 875 4.77 5.22 -10.22
C VAL A 875 5.19 6.63 -10.63
N ILE A 876 5.18 6.95 -11.93
CA ILE A 876 5.53 8.31 -12.39
C ILE A 876 4.54 9.36 -11.86
N VAL A 877 3.24 9.05 -11.82
CA VAL A 877 2.23 9.96 -11.24
C VAL A 877 2.44 10.13 -9.72
N THR A 878 2.73 9.07 -8.98
CA THR A 878 3.05 9.13 -7.56
C THR A 878 4.30 9.97 -7.30
N THR A 879 5.38 9.77 -8.07
CA THR A 879 6.61 10.58 -7.99
C THR A 879 6.35 12.04 -8.34
N LEU A 880 5.48 12.33 -9.32
CA LEU A 880 5.11 13.71 -9.68
C LEU A 880 4.34 14.39 -8.53
N LEU A 881 3.38 13.71 -7.89
CA LEU A 881 2.69 14.27 -6.72
C LEU A 881 3.64 14.45 -5.53
N GLN A 882 4.52 13.48 -5.26
CA GLN A 882 5.54 13.60 -4.20
C GLN A 882 6.46 14.81 -4.46
N PHE A 883 6.89 15.01 -5.70
CA PHE A 883 7.65 16.20 -6.10
C PHE A 883 6.84 17.50 -5.89
N MET A 884 5.54 17.52 -6.22
CA MET A 884 4.69 18.69 -5.96
C MET A 884 4.58 19.00 -4.46
N PHE A 885 4.38 17.99 -3.61
CA PHE A 885 4.37 18.16 -2.16
C PHE A 885 5.75 18.54 -1.60
N ALA A 886 6.84 18.04 -2.18
CA ALA A 886 8.20 18.44 -1.81
C ALA A 886 8.43 19.93 -2.08
N CYS A 887 8.02 20.43 -3.25
CA CYS A 887 8.06 21.87 -3.56
C CYS A 887 7.19 22.70 -2.60
N ILE A 888 6.02 22.22 -2.16
CA ILE A 888 5.23 22.88 -1.11
C ILE A 888 6.01 22.89 0.21
N GLY A 889 6.59 21.75 0.61
CA GLY A 889 7.38 21.62 1.84
C GLY A 889 8.59 22.55 1.89
N VAL A 890 9.35 22.69 0.79
CA VAL A 890 10.46 23.64 0.68
C VAL A 890 9.98 25.09 0.89
N GLN A 891 8.86 25.50 0.29
CA GLN A 891 8.30 26.85 0.50
C GLN A 891 7.88 27.10 1.97
N LEU A 892 7.40 26.07 2.66
CA LEU A 892 6.96 26.17 4.04
C LEU A 892 8.13 26.14 5.03
N PHE A 893 9.10 25.23 4.86
CA PHE A 893 10.03 24.80 5.91
C PHE A 893 11.52 25.06 5.64
N LYS A 894 11.94 25.48 4.44
CA LYS A 894 13.37 25.77 4.16
C LYS A 894 13.97 26.70 5.21
N GLY A 895 15.16 26.37 5.72
CA GLY A 895 15.89 27.14 6.73
C GLY A 895 15.25 27.20 8.13
N LYS A 896 14.13 26.51 8.39
CA LYS A 896 13.34 26.65 9.65
C LYS A 896 13.35 25.41 10.54
N LEU A 897 14.08 24.36 10.15
CA LEU A 897 14.18 23.09 10.89
C LEU A 897 15.51 22.95 11.65
N TYR A 898 16.28 24.04 11.78
CA TYR A 898 17.48 24.12 12.59
C TYR A 898 17.15 24.28 14.08
N SER A 899 17.97 23.73 14.97
CA SER A 899 17.88 23.93 16.41
C SER A 899 19.27 23.93 17.06
N CYS A 900 19.42 24.68 18.14
CA CYS A 900 20.55 24.49 19.06
C CYS A 900 20.32 23.25 19.94
N THR A 901 21.39 22.57 20.36
CA THR A 901 21.32 21.54 21.41
C THR A 901 20.88 22.10 22.78
N ASP A 902 21.09 23.40 23.00
CA ASP A 902 20.55 24.17 24.13
C ASP A 902 19.26 24.89 23.70
N SER A 903 18.10 24.41 24.16
CA SER A 903 16.77 24.96 23.82
C SER A 903 16.56 26.41 24.27
N SER A 904 17.41 26.96 25.15
CA SER A 904 17.38 28.38 25.53
C SER A 904 17.96 29.30 24.45
N LYS A 905 18.68 28.77 23.46
CA LYS A 905 19.35 29.55 22.39
C LYS A 905 18.62 29.40 21.07
N GLN A 906 18.34 30.53 20.44
CA GLN A 906 17.41 30.61 19.31
C GLN A 906 18.09 31.00 17.99
N THR A 907 19.40 31.30 17.99
CA THR A 907 20.17 31.63 16.78
C THR A 907 21.52 30.93 16.76
N GLU A 908 22.09 30.70 15.57
CA GLU A 908 23.44 30.12 15.40
C GLU A 908 24.53 30.94 16.11
N ALA A 909 24.38 32.28 16.13
CA ALA A 909 25.31 33.18 16.80
C ALA A 909 25.33 33.00 18.34
N GLU A 910 24.17 32.71 18.93
CA GLU A 910 24.01 32.39 20.36
C GLU A 910 24.39 30.94 20.71
N CYS A 911 24.23 30.02 19.75
CA CYS A 911 24.47 28.59 19.93
C CYS A 911 25.97 28.24 19.93
N ARG A 912 26.73 28.84 20.85
CA ARG A 912 28.19 28.69 20.97
C ARG A 912 28.62 28.42 22.41
N GLY A 913 29.81 27.82 22.54
CA GLY A 913 30.38 27.44 23.83
C GLY A 913 29.74 26.17 24.40
N TYR A 914 29.48 26.16 25.71
CA TYR A 914 28.96 25.01 26.43
C TYR A 914 27.70 25.37 27.22
N TYR A 915 26.87 24.37 27.48
CA TYR A 915 25.68 24.44 28.34
C TYR A 915 25.69 23.31 29.38
N ILE A 916 24.82 23.41 30.38
CA ILE A 916 24.70 22.43 31.45
C ILE A 916 23.39 21.66 31.23
N THR A 917 23.52 20.34 31.21
CA THR A 917 22.42 19.38 31.29
C THR A 917 22.42 18.78 32.71
N TYR A 918 21.27 18.37 33.22
CA TYR A 918 21.14 17.74 34.53
C TYR A 918 20.76 16.29 34.33
N LYS A 919 21.57 15.36 34.86
CA LYS A 919 21.25 13.93 34.77
C LYS A 919 19.96 13.65 35.54
N ASP A 920 19.02 12.95 34.92
CA ASP A 920 17.71 12.61 35.49
C ASP A 920 16.89 13.82 36.03
N GLY A 921 17.18 15.03 35.53
CA GLY A 921 16.59 16.27 36.05
C GLY A 921 17.13 16.72 37.43
N GLU A 922 18.08 15.99 38.02
CA GLU A 922 18.68 16.34 39.29
C GLU A 922 19.65 17.52 39.18
N VAL A 923 19.28 18.65 39.78
CA VAL A 923 20.13 19.85 39.87
C VAL A 923 21.48 19.57 40.56
N SER A 924 21.57 18.49 41.36
CA SER A 924 22.79 17.97 41.99
C SER A 924 23.83 17.39 41.03
N GLN A 925 23.44 17.00 39.80
CA GLN A 925 24.30 16.26 38.86
C GLN A 925 24.47 16.99 37.51
N PRO A 926 25.21 18.12 37.46
CA PRO A 926 25.42 18.89 36.25
C PRO A 926 26.46 18.25 35.31
N MET A 927 26.04 17.97 34.07
CA MET A 927 26.89 17.51 32.97
C MET A 927 27.07 18.63 31.94
N ILE A 928 28.32 18.97 31.64
CA ILE A 928 28.68 20.02 30.68
C ILE A 928 28.69 19.42 29.26
N GLN A 929 27.89 19.97 28.36
CA GLN A 929 27.85 19.58 26.95
C GLN A 929 28.17 20.77 26.02
N PRO A 930 28.79 20.54 24.85
CA PRO A 930 29.02 21.59 23.86
C PRO A 930 27.70 22.00 23.19
N ARG A 931 27.56 23.29 22.85
CA ARG A 931 26.48 23.76 21.98
C ARG A 931 26.83 23.49 20.51
N SER A 932 25.91 22.90 19.77
CA SER A 932 25.96 22.75 18.32
C SER A 932 24.64 23.20 17.70
N TRP A 933 24.73 23.86 16.54
CA TRP A 933 23.58 24.27 15.74
C TRP A 933 23.36 23.22 14.65
N GLU A 934 22.28 22.45 14.78
CA GLU A 934 22.06 21.24 13.99
C GLU A 934 20.72 21.30 13.25
N ASN A 935 20.72 20.80 12.03
CA ASN A 935 19.49 20.63 11.25
C ASN A 935 18.79 19.31 11.63
N SER A 936 17.52 19.18 11.27
CA SER A 936 16.83 17.90 11.26
C SER A 936 17.57 16.86 10.42
N LYS A 937 17.51 15.57 10.79
CA LYS A 937 18.00 14.45 9.96
C LYS A 937 17.28 14.36 8.61
N PHE A 938 16.01 14.78 8.59
CA PHE A 938 15.18 14.92 7.40
C PHE A 938 14.70 16.36 7.32
N ASP A 939 15.17 17.08 6.30
CA ASP A 939 14.94 18.51 6.09
C ASP A 939 14.13 18.80 4.81
N PHE A 940 13.82 20.08 4.62
CA PHE A 940 13.17 20.61 3.42
C PHE A 940 13.97 21.79 2.83
N ASP A 941 15.30 21.76 2.96
CA ASP A 941 16.17 22.86 2.50
C ASP A 941 16.36 22.85 0.98
N ASN A 942 16.11 21.72 0.31
CA ASN A 942 16.01 21.62 -1.14
C ASN A 942 14.97 20.56 -1.54
N VAL A 943 14.55 20.55 -2.81
CA VAL A 943 13.48 19.65 -3.27
C VAL A 943 13.86 18.16 -3.17
N LEU A 944 15.15 17.80 -3.28
CA LEU A 944 15.57 16.40 -3.20
C LEU A 944 15.57 15.87 -1.77
N THR A 945 16.04 16.66 -0.79
CA THR A 945 15.93 16.31 0.64
C THR A 945 14.48 16.30 1.09
N ALA A 946 13.67 17.27 0.65
CA ALA A 946 12.22 17.28 0.86
C ALA A 946 11.52 16.04 0.29
N MET A 947 11.91 15.55 -0.90
CA MET A 947 11.38 14.30 -1.45
C MET A 947 11.76 13.09 -0.59
N MET A 948 12.97 13.05 -0.02
CA MET A 948 13.41 12.00 0.90
C MET A 948 12.65 12.05 2.25
N ALA A 949 12.48 13.25 2.82
CA ALA A 949 11.69 13.46 4.04
C ALA A 949 10.22 13.05 3.84
N LEU A 950 9.62 13.38 2.69
CA LEU A 950 8.28 12.91 2.35
C LEU A 950 8.23 11.40 2.07
N PHE A 951 9.32 10.79 1.57
CA PHE A 951 9.38 9.35 1.38
C PHE A 951 9.29 8.60 2.72
N THR A 952 9.99 9.03 3.78
CA THR A 952 9.87 8.40 5.12
C THR A 952 8.49 8.62 5.74
N VAL A 953 7.89 9.80 5.55
CA VAL A 953 6.47 10.03 5.92
C VAL A 953 5.53 9.08 5.15
N SER A 954 5.83 8.76 3.89
CA SER A 954 5.02 7.84 3.08
C SER A 954 5.14 6.37 3.49
N THR A 955 6.22 5.99 4.18
CA THR A 955 6.38 4.67 4.80
C THR A 955 5.87 4.60 6.24
N PHE A 956 5.32 5.71 6.77
CA PHE A 956 4.92 5.90 8.16
C PHE A 956 6.04 5.85 9.21
N GLU A 957 7.30 6.05 8.82
CA GLU A 957 8.46 5.91 9.71
C GLU A 957 9.04 7.29 10.09
N GLY A 958 9.21 7.55 11.40
CA GLY A 958 9.76 8.78 11.96
C GLY A 958 8.93 10.05 11.72
N TRP A 959 7.71 9.90 11.19
CA TRP A 959 6.89 11.05 10.78
C TRP A 959 6.37 11.93 11.93
N PRO A 960 6.12 11.44 13.18
CA PRO A 960 5.71 12.30 14.29
C PRO A 960 6.83 13.24 14.74
N GLU A 961 8.09 12.81 14.72
CA GLU A 961 9.26 13.65 15.02
C GLU A 961 9.32 14.82 14.02
N LEU A 962 9.22 14.50 12.72
CA LEU A 962 9.23 15.51 11.65
C LEU A 962 8.00 16.43 11.71
N LEU A 963 6.82 15.91 12.04
CA LEU A 963 5.60 16.69 12.25
C LEU A 963 5.79 17.72 13.37
N TYR A 964 6.20 17.28 14.58
CA TYR A 964 6.31 18.19 15.72
C TYR A 964 7.43 19.22 15.54
N ARG A 965 8.55 18.83 14.92
CA ARG A 965 9.61 19.78 14.56
C ARG A 965 9.15 20.80 13.52
N SER A 966 8.22 20.42 12.63
CA SER A 966 7.59 21.34 11.68
C SER A 966 6.53 22.23 12.32
N ILE A 967 5.74 21.74 13.29
CA ILE A 967 4.78 22.55 14.09
C ILE A 967 5.49 23.65 14.89
N ASP A 968 6.68 23.35 15.42
CA ASP A 968 7.48 24.32 16.17
C ASP A 968 8.22 25.33 15.27
N SER A 969 8.22 25.14 13.94
CA SER A 969 8.99 25.96 13.01
C SER A 969 8.49 27.41 12.93
N HIS A 970 9.41 28.37 12.92
CA HIS A 970 9.09 29.81 12.88
C HIS A 970 9.71 30.54 11.69
N MET A 971 10.84 31.23 11.90
CA MET A 971 11.55 32.01 10.88
C MET A 971 12.78 31.26 10.41
N GLU A 972 13.28 31.66 9.23
CA GLU A 972 14.58 31.19 8.73
C GLU A 972 15.68 31.61 9.72
N ASP A 973 16.65 30.73 9.94
CA ASP A 973 17.80 30.88 10.84
C ASP A 973 17.48 31.03 12.34
N VAL A 974 16.23 30.74 12.73
CA VAL A 974 15.74 30.80 14.11
C VAL A 974 15.27 29.44 14.59
N GLY A 975 15.54 29.14 15.86
CA GLY A 975 15.18 27.87 16.49
C GLY A 975 13.68 27.65 16.66
N PRO A 976 13.30 26.42 17.09
CA PRO A 976 11.91 26.04 17.29
C PRO A 976 11.26 26.78 18.46
N ILE A 977 9.98 27.12 18.28
CA ILE A 977 9.10 27.66 19.32
C ILE A 977 7.95 26.67 19.54
N TYR A 978 7.83 26.16 20.77
CA TYR A 978 6.86 25.13 21.15
C TYR A 978 5.41 25.44 20.70
N ASN A 979 4.82 24.55 19.91
CA ASN A 979 3.44 24.62 19.41
C ASN A 979 3.09 25.93 18.67
N HIS A 980 4.04 26.53 17.97
CA HIS A 980 3.83 27.81 17.31
C HIS A 980 2.83 27.77 16.12
N ARG A 981 2.83 26.69 15.32
CA ARG A 981 1.98 26.54 14.11
C ARG A 981 1.38 25.15 13.99
N VAL A 982 0.40 24.85 14.84
CA VAL A 982 -0.29 23.55 14.86
C VAL A 982 -1.03 23.27 13.52
N GLU A 983 -1.38 24.31 12.77
CA GLU A 983 -2.03 24.22 11.45
C GLU A 983 -1.19 23.47 10.40
N ILE A 984 0.14 23.43 10.57
CA ILE A 984 1.06 22.68 9.69
C ILE A 984 0.74 21.18 9.69
N SER A 985 0.14 20.64 10.75
CA SER A 985 -0.29 19.24 10.80
C SER A 985 -1.22 18.83 9.65
N ILE A 986 -2.01 19.78 9.12
CA ILE A 986 -2.90 19.55 7.97
C ILE A 986 -2.10 19.16 6.72
N PHE A 987 -0.89 19.71 6.51
CA PHE A 987 -0.02 19.34 5.39
C PHE A 987 0.36 17.86 5.44
N PHE A 988 0.83 17.38 6.59
CA PHE A 988 1.22 15.98 6.78
C PHE A 988 0.03 15.02 6.69
N ILE A 989 -1.11 15.35 7.31
CA ILE A 989 -2.33 14.54 7.21
C ILE A 989 -2.81 14.42 5.76
N ILE A 990 -2.87 15.53 5.01
CA ILE A 990 -3.27 15.52 3.60
C ILE A 990 -2.26 14.72 2.77
N TYR A 991 -0.96 14.87 3.00
CA TYR A 991 0.07 14.11 2.31
C TYR A 991 -0.07 12.60 2.55
N ILE A 992 -0.25 12.18 3.81
CA ILE A 992 -0.47 10.78 4.20
C ILE A 992 -1.72 10.21 3.51
N ILE A 993 -2.85 10.94 3.55
CA ILE A 993 -4.09 10.47 2.92
C ILE A 993 -3.92 10.35 1.40
N ILE A 994 -3.27 11.31 0.73
CA ILE A 994 -3.14 11.30 -0.74
C ILE A 994 -2.09 10.30 -1.24
N ILE A 995 -0.92 10.21 -0.60
CA ILE A 995 0.17 9.35 -1.07
C ILE A 995 0.14 7.99 -0.41
N ALA A 996 0.33 7.93 0.92
CA ALA A 996 0.45 6.65 1.61
C ALA A 996 -0.84 5.82 1.53
N PHE A 997 -2.01 6.48 1.57
CA PHE A 997 -3.29 5.80 1.40
C PHE A 997 -3.71 5.68 -0.07
N PHE A 998 -4.11 6.74 -0.79
CA PHE A 998 -4.64 6.55 -2.15
C PHE A 998 -3.68 5.91 -3.17
N MET A 999 -2.39 6.30 -3.20
CA MET A 999 -1.47 5.77 -4.22
C MET A 999 -1.03 4.33 -3.95
N MET A 1000 -0.86 3.93 -2.69
CA MET A 1000 -0.63 2.52 -2.35
C MET A 1000 -1.82 1.65 -2.75
N ASN A 1001 -3.05 2.13 -2.54
CA ASN A 1001 -4.27 1.40 -2.90
C ASN A 1001 -4.41 1.23 -4.43
N ILE A 1002 -4.09 2.27 -5.21
CA ILE A 1002 -4.08 2.22 -6.68
C ILE A 1002 -2.99 1.24 -7.16
N PHE A 1003 -1.80 1.26 -6.56
CA PHE A 1003 -0.71 0.33 -6.88
C PHE A 1003 -1.12 -1.13 -6.62
N VAL A 1004 -1.63 -1.44 -5.43
CA VAL A 1004 -2.05 -2.81 -5.05
C VAL A 1004 -3.20 -3.29 -5.93
N GLY A 1005 -4.22 -2.46 -6.17
CA GLY A 1005 -5.32 -2.79 -7.07
C GLY A 1005 -4.82 -3.16 -8.47
N PHE A 1006 -3.92 -2.34 -9.04
CA PHE A 1006 -3.38 -2.58 -10.38
C PHE A 1006 -2.47 -3.82 -10.47
N VAL A 1007 -1.67 -4.12 -9.43
CA VAL A 1007 -0.94 -5.39 -9.30
C VAL A 1007 -1.92 -6.57 -9.32
N ILE A 1008 -3.05 -6.47 -8.61
CA ILE A 1008 -4.08 -7.52 -8.60
C ILE A 1008 -4.71 -7.69 -9.99
N VAL A 1009 -5.08 -6.61 -10.72
CA VAL A 1009 -5.60 -6.71 -12.10
C VAL A 1009 -4.60 -7.45 -12.99
N THR A 1010 -3.34 -7.01 -12.99
CA THR A 1010 -2.33 -7.58 -13.91
C THR A 1010 -2.06 -9.04 -13.60
N PHE A 1011 -2.07 -9.45 -12.32
CA PHE A 1011 -1.95 -10.85 -11.94
C PHE A 1011 -3.20 -11.68 -12.33
N GLN A 1012 -4.40 -11.10 -12.20
CA GLN A 1012 -5.65 -11.72 -12.63
C GLN A 1012 -5.70 -11.89 -14.17
N GLU A 1013 -5.38 -10.86 -14.97
CA GLU A 1013 -5.37 -10.94 -16.43
C GLU A 1013 -4.34 -11.96 -16.93
N GLN A 1014 -3.14 -12.03 -16.31
CA GLN A 1014 -2.17 -13.08 -16.63
C GLN A 1014 -2.68 -14.48 -16.28
N GLY A 1015 -3.34 -14.64 -15.13
CA GLY A 1015 -3.98 -15.90 -14.75
C GLY A 1015 -5.08 -16.31 -15.74
N GLU A 1016 -6.00 -15.41 -16.07
CA GLU A 1016 -7.12 -15.69 -17.00
C GLU A 1016 -6.65 -15.97 -18.44
N ASN A 1017 -5.58 -15.33 -18.90
CA ASN A 1017 -4.99 -15.59 -20.22
C ASN A 1017 -4.47 -17.04 -20.36
N GLU A 1018 -4.12 -17.72 -19.27
CA GLU A 1018 -3.78 -19.16 -19.27
C GLU A 1018 -5.01 -20.06 -19.52
N TYR A 1019 -6.22 -19.55 -19.24
CA TYR A 1019 -7.47 -20.32 -19.28
C TYR A 1019 -8.42 -19.99 -20.45
N LYS A 1020 -8.15 -18.93 -21.23
CA LYS A 1020 -9.04 -18.40 -22.31
C LYS A 1020 -9.48 -19.40 -23.39
N ASN A 1021 -8.87 -20.58 -23.47
CA ASN A 1021 -9.15 -21.61 -24.49
C ASN A 1021 -9.89 -22.84 -23.93
N CYS A 1022 -10.53 -22.76 -22.75
CA CYS A 1022 -11.32 -23.86 -22.16
C CYS A 1022 -12.83 -23.62 -22.29
N GLU A 1023 -13.59 -24.65 -22.67
CA GLU A 1023 -15.05 -24.61 -22.77
C GLU A 1023 -15.78 -24.69 -21.41
N LEU A 1024 -15.09 -25.16 -20.35
CA LEU A 1024 -15.67 -25.34 -19.02
C LEU A 1024 -15.45 -24.10 -18.15
N ASP A 1025 -16.50 -23.69 -17.43
CA ASP A 1025 -16.41 -22.69 -16.36
C ASP A 1025 -15.48 -23.16 -15.22
N LYS A 1026 -14.90 -22.20 -14.48
CA LYS A 1026 -14.02 -22.43 -13.33
C LYS A 1026 -14.66 -23.36 -12.29
N ASN A 1027 -15.94 -23.18 -11.99
CA ASN A 1027 -16.65 -24.02 -11.01
C ASN A 1027 -16.88 -25.43 -11.55
N GLN A 1028 -17.21 -25.56 -12.84
CA GLN A 1028 -17.37 -26.86 -13.51
C GLN A 1028 -16.04 -27.62 -13.52
N ARG A 1029 -14.93 -26.95 -13.88
CA ARG A 1029 -13.59 -27.54 -13.86
C ARG A 1029 -13.20 -28.00 -12.46
N GLN A 1030 -13.40 -27.17 -11.43
CA GLN A 1030 -13.08 -27.55 -10.05
C GLN A 1030 -13.92 -28.74 -9.57
N CYS A 1031 -15.21 -28.80 -9.95
CA CYS A 1031 -16.09 -29.93 -9.66
C CYS A 1031 -15.65 -31.22 -10.37
N VAL A 1032 -15.35 -31.16 -11.68
CA VAL A 1032 -14.85 -32.29 -12.47
C VAL A 1032 -13.50 -32.77 -11.95
N GLU A 1033 -12.58 -31.86 -11.65
CA GLU A 1033 -11.27 -32.19 -11.10
C GLU A 1033 -11.37 -32.82 -9.71
N TYR A 1034 -12.25 -32.32 -8.84
CA TYR A 1034 -12.53 -32.93 -7.55
C TYR A 1034 -13.14 -34.33 -7.71
N ALA A 1035 -14.13 -34.50 -8.58
CA ALA A 1035 -14.77 -35.79 -8.84
C ALA A 1035 -13.79 -36.83 -9.40
N LEU A 1036 -12.86 -36.42 -10.28
CA LEU A 1036 -11.82 -37.29 -10.84
C LEU A 1036 -10.69 -37.60 -9.84
N LYS A 1037 -10.40 -36.72 -8.87
CA LYS A 1037 -9.35 -36.89 -7.86
C LYS A 1037 -9.85 -37.51 -6.55
N ALA A 1038 -11.15 -37.53 -6.30
CA ALA A 1038 -11.74 -38.04 -5.06
C ALA A 1038 -11.37 -39.52 -4.84
N ARG A 1039 -10.89 -39.83 -3.63
CA ARG A 1039 -10.57 -41.20 -3.18
C ARG A 1039 -11.38 -41.50 -1.92
N PRO A 1040 -11.85 -42.75 -1.70
CA PRO A 1040 -12.59 -43.10 -0.51
C PRO A 1040 -11.71 -43.00 0.74
N LEU A 1041 -12.22 -42.36 1.80
CA LEU A 1041 -11.55 -42.33 3.10
C LEU A 1041 -11.62 -43.71 3.76
N ARG A 1042 -10.46 -44.25 4.14
CA ARG A 1042 -10.35 -45.48 4.93
C ARG A 1042 -10.81 -45.23 6.36
N ARG A 1043 -11.89 -45.88 6.80
CA ARG A 1043 -12.32 -45.91 8.21
C ARG A 1043 -11.91 -47.24 8.83
N TYR A 1044 -11.05 -47.21 9.85
CA TYR A 1044 -10.66 -48.40 10.58
C TYR A 1044 -11.71 -48.76 11.63
N ILE A 1045 -12.40 -49.89 11.44
CA ILE A 1045 -13.39 -50.43 12.39
C ILE A 1045 -12.88 -51.78 12.88
N PRO A 1046 -12.64 -51.97 14.18
CA PRO A 1046 -12.08 -53.21 14.71
C PRO A 1046 -13.10 -54.35 14.77
N LYS A 1047 -12.67 -55.57 14.45
CA LYS A 1047 -13.51 -56.79 14.48
C LYS A 1047 -13.69 -57.40 15.88
N ASN A 1048 -12.75 -57.18 16.80
CA ASN A 1048 -12.79 -57.75 18.16
C ASN A 1048 -13.76 -56.94 19.05
N GLN A 1049 -14.71 -57.60 19.72
CA GLN A 1049 -15.72 -56.96 20.58
C GLN A 1049 -15.12 -56.07 21.68
N TYR A 1050 -14.01 -56.48 22.31
CA TYR A 1050 -13.36 -55.66 23.35
C TYR A 1050 -12.71 -54.41 22.75
N GLN A 1051 -12.04 -54.56 21.61
CA GLN A 1051 -11.45 -53.44 20.86
C GLN A 1051 -12.53 -52.48 20.34
N TYR A 1052 -13.66 -53.00 19.88
CA TYR A 1052 -14.82 -52.23 19.43
C TYR A 1052 -15.43 -51.38 20.55
N LYS A 1053 -15.53 -51.90 21.78
CA LYS A 1053 -15.98 -51.11 22.94
C LYS A 1053 -15.06 -49.93 23.23
N VAL A 1054 -13.74 -50.12 23.18
CA VAL A 1054 -12.76 -49.03 23.37
C VAL A 1054 -12.84 -48.03 22.21
N TRP A 1055 -12.89 -48.52 20.97
CA TRP A 1055 -13.05 -47.69 19.76
C TRP A 1055 -14.33 -46.85 19.78
N TYR A 1056 -15.45 -47.42 20.24
CA TYR A 1056 -16.73 -46.70 20.37
C TYR A 1056 -16.64 -45.55 21.39
N VAL A 1057 -15.94 -45.74 22.51
CA VAL A 1057 -15.70 -44.67 23.49
C VAL A 1057 -14.76 -43.60 22.92
N VAL A 1058 -13.62 -43.99 22.34
CA VAL A 1058 -12.62 -43.07 21.78
C VAL A 1058 -13.17 -42.24 20.62
N ASN A 1059 -14.05 -42.82 19.80
CA ASN A 1059 -14.71 -42.16 18.67
C ASN A 1059 -16.07 -41.52 19.07
N SER A 1060 -16.34 -41.35 20.38
CA SER A 1060 -17.54 -40.66 20.85
C SER A 1060 -17.29 -39.16 21.03
N THR A 1061 -18.29 -38.34 20.72
CA THR A 1061 -18.22 -36.88 20.91
C THR A 1061 -17.99 -36.49 22.37
N TYR A 1062 -18.47 -37.29 23.33
CA TYR A 1062 -18.19 -37.08 24.76
C TYR A 1062 -16.71 -37.18 25.11
N PHE A 1063 -15.99 -38.13 24.48
CA PHE A 1063 -14.55 -38.27 24.68
C PHE A 1063 -13.79 -37.11 24.04
N GLU A 1064 -14.19 -36.68 22.84
CA GLU A 1064 -13.61 -35.49 22.18
C GLU A 1064 -13.80 -34.21 23.02
N TYR A 1065 -15.01 -33.97 23.54
CA TYR A 1065 -15.27 -32.83 24.43
C TYR A 1065 -14.50 -32.91 25.74
N LEU A 1066 -14.34 -34.10 26.34
CA LEU A 1066 -13.51 -34.29 27.53
C LEU A 1066 -12.05 -33.91 27.25
N MET A 1067 -11.47 -34.40 26.15
CA MET A 1067 -10.09 -34.06 25.80
C MET A 1067 -9.91 -32.57 25.50
N PHE A 1068 -10.87 -31.95 24.81
CA PHE A 1068 -10.87 -30.50 24.56
C PHE A 1068 -10.88 -29.68 25.86
N VAL A 1069 -11.73 -30.04 26.83
CA VAL A 1069 -11.76 -29.38 28.15
C VAL A 1069 -10.46 -29.59 28.92
N LEU A 1070 -9.86 -30.78 28.87
CA LEU A 1070 -8.55 -31.04 29.50
C LEU A 1070 -7.43 -30.21 28.87
N ILE A 1071 -7.43 -30.03 27.55
CA ILE A 1071 -6.47 -29.15 26.85
C ILE A 1071 -6.66 -27.70 27.32
N LEU A 1072 -7.89 -27.18 27.38
CA LEU A 1072 -8.16 -25.82 27.88
C LEU A 1072 -7.69 -25.62 29.32
N LEU A 1073 -7.95 -26.58 30.22
CA LEU A 1073 -7.49 -26.52 31.61
C LEU A 1073 -5.96 -26.56 31.72
N ASN A 1074 -5.28 -27.36 30.88
CA ASN A 1074 -3.82 -27.38 30.79
C ASN A 1074 -3.26 -26.04 30.29
N THR A 1075 -3.86 -25.43 29.25
CA THR A 1075 -3.48 -24.10 28.77
C THR A 1075 -3.65 -23.03 29.85
N ILE A 1076 -4.72 -23.08 30.63
CA ILE A 1076 -4.92 -22.18 31.77
C ILE A 1076 -3.85 -22.40 32.85
N CYS A 1077 -3.48 -23.65 33.17
CA CYS A 1077 -2.40 -23.94 34.11
C CYS A 1077 -1.06 -23.31 33.67
N LEU A 1078 -0.67 -23.48 32.40
CA LEU A 1078 0.55 -22.89 31.87
C LEU A 1078 0.51 -21.36 31.94
N ALA A 1079 -0.64 -20.74 31.65
CA ALA A 1079 -0.84 -19.30 31.74
C ALA A 1079 -0.90 -18.73 33.18
N MET A 1080 -1.10 -19.57 34.21
CA MET A 1080 -1.10 -19.13 35.62
C MET A 1080 0.31 -18.95 36.21
N GLN A 1081 1.36 -19.38 35.50
CA GLN A 1081 2.73 -19.18 35.94
C GLN A 1081 3.12 -17.69 35.94
N HIS A 1082 3.97 -17.31 36.89
CA HIS A 1082 4.44 -15.95 37.04
C HIS A 1082 5.80 -15.89 37.74
N TYR A 1083 6.55 -14.83 37.48
CA TYR A 1083 7.79 -14.51 38.18
C TYR A 1083 7.52 -14.23 39.67
N GLY A 1084 8.49 -14.57 40.53
CA GLY A 1084 8.36 -14.42 41.98
C GLY A 1084 7.39 -15.38 42.68
N GLN A 1085 6.83 -16.36 41.95
CA GLN A 1085 5.90 -17.36 42.51
C GLN A 1085 6.45 -18.11 43.74
N SER A 1086 5.59 -18.36 44.73
CA SER A 1086 5.97 -19.08 45.95
C SER A 1086 6.38 -20.53 45.65
N CYS A 1087 7.27 -21.09 46.48
CA CYS A 1087 7.75 -22.47 46.29
C CYS A 1087 6.61 -23.51 46.29
N MET A 1088 5.60 -23.32 47.15
CA MET A 1088 4.40 -24.17 47.21
C MET A 1088 3.58 -24.11 45.92
N PHE A 1089 3.46 -22.93 45.30
CA PHE A 1089 2.73 -22.77 44.04
C PHE A 1089 3.47 -23.45 42.88
N LYS A 1090 4.81 -23.29 42.82
CA LYS A 1090 5.65 -23.98 41.83
C LYS A 1090 5.54 -25.50 41.93
N GLU A 1091 5.54 -26.05 43.14
CA GLU A 1091 5.35 -27.49 43.37
C GLU A 1091 3.95 -27.96 42.95
N ALA A 1092 2.90 -27.19 43.28
CA ALA A 1092 1.53 -27.48 42.84
C ALA A 1092 1.38 -27.48 41.31
N MET A 1093 2.00 -26.53 40.60
CA MET A 1093 2.01 -26.49 39.13
C MET A 1093 2.74 -27.72 38.54
N ASN A 1094 3.87 -28.12 39.11
CA ASN A 1094 4.58 -29.33 38.68
C ASN A 1094 3.72 -30.60 38.86
N ILE A 1095 2.99 -30.72 39.98
CA ILE A 1095 2.07 -31.84 40.22
C ILE A 1095 0.93 -31.84 39.19
N LEU A 1096 0.38 -30.67 38.85
CA LEU A 1096 -0.70 -30.56 37.86
C LEU A 1096 -0.21 -30.91 36.45
N ASN A 1097 0.99 -30.46 36.06
CA ASN A 1097 1.62 -30.81 34.78
C ASN A 1097 1.86 -32.34 34.67
N MET A 1098 2.29 -32.99 35.75
CA MET A 1098 2.42 -34.45 35.80
C MET A 1098 1.07 -35.17 35.67
N LEU A 1099 0.01 -34.63 36.29
CA LEU A 1099 -1.35 -35.17 36.19
C LEU A 1099 -1.91 -35.05 34.76
N PHE A 1100 -1.76 -33.90 34.10
CA PHE A 1100 -2.16 -33.75 32.70
C PHE A 1100 -1.37 -34.68 31.78
N THR A 1101 -0.05 -34.80 31.97
CA THR A 1101 0.79 -35.76 31.24
C THR A 1101 0.29 -37.19 31.38
N GLY A 1102 -0.13 -37.59 32.59
CA GLY A 1102 -0.77 -38.88 32.85
C GLY A 1102 -2.08 -39.07 32.08
N LEU A 1103 -2.97 -38.07 32.09
CA LEU A 1103 -4.26 -38.11 31.37
C LEU A 1103 -4.09 -38.22 29.85
N PHE A 1104 -3.19 -37.43 29.26
CA PHE A 1104 -2.88 -37.52 27.82
C PHE A 1104 -2.18 -38.84 27.46
N THR A 1105 -1.40 -39.42 28.38
CA THR A 1105 -0.82 -40.77 28.18
C THR A 1105 -1.92 -41.85 28.16
N VAL A 1106 -2.93 -41.75 29.03
CA VAL A 1106 -4.10 -42.64 29.02
C VAL A 1106 -4.88 -42.49 27.72
N GLU A 1107 -5.09 -41.27 27.23
CA GLU A 1107 -5.71 -41.01 25.92
C GLU A 1107 -4.94 -41.70 24.78
N MET A 1108 -3.61 -41.54 24.74
CA MET A 1108 -2.74 -42.18 23.75
C MET A 1108 -2.87 -43.70 23.78
N VAL A 1109 -2.85 -44.31 24.97
CA VAL A 1109 -2.99 -45.77 25.15
C VAL A 1109 -4.38 -46.24 24.68
N LEU A 1110 -5.46 -45.53 25.02
CA LEU A 1110 -6.80 -45.88 24.56
C LEU A 1110 -6.93 -45.79 23.03
N LYS A 1111 -6.35 -44.75 22.41
CA LYS A 1111 -6.30 -44.60 20.94
C LYS A 1111 -5.48 -45.71 20.29
N LEU A 1112 -4.32 -46.07 20.83
CA LEU A 1112 -3.50 -47.19 20.34
C LEU A 1112 -4.22 -48.53 20.43
N ILE A 1113 -4.96 -48.79 21.52
CA ILE A 1113 -5.79 -49.99 21.66
C ILE A 1113 -6.94 -49.98 20.63
N ALA A 1114 -7.63 -48.85 20.45
CA ALA A 1114 -8.74 -48.72 19.52
C ALA A 1114 -8.33 -48.96 18.06
N PHE A 1115 -7.28 -48.29 17.59
CA PHE A 1115 -6.89 -48.26 16.17
C PHE A 1115 -5.81 -49.27 15.78
N LYS A 1116 -4.99 -49.75 16.72
CA LYS A 1116 -3.69 -50.42 16.49
C LYS A 1116 -2.66 -49.51 15.80
N PRO A 1117 -1.35 -49.79 15.94
CA PRO A 1117 -0.29 -48.94 15.36
C PRO A 1117 -0.02 -49.20 13.86
N LYS A 1118 -0.99 -49.72 13.08
CA LYS A 1118 -0.82 -50.09 11.66
C LYS A 1118 -1.66 -49.18 10.74
#